data_AF-A0AAJ6DMG3-F1
#
_entry.id   AF-A0AAJ6DMG3-F1
#
_cell.length_a   1.000
_cell.length_b   1.000
_cell.length_c   1.000
_cell.angle_alpha   90.00
_cell.angle_beta   90.00
_cell.angle_gamma   90.00
#
_symmetry.space_group_name_H-M   'P 1'
#
loop_
_entity.id
_entity.type
_entity.pdbx_description
1 polymer ?
#
loop_
_entity_poly.entity_id
_entity_poly.type
_entity_poly.pdbx_seq_one_letter_code
_entity_poly.pdbx_strand_id
1 'polypeptide(L)'
;MPHPRSRHVRLTALAAALLAGPLALTAGPAAAVTGPAVPDSDTTRAYTAQLVVGDHDRGCSGVLVDAEWLLTAASCFAENPVESLAVPAGKPALTTTATIGRADLTGTGGAVRTVVELVPRTDRDAVLARLNRPVTDVTPVALATAAPTAGEKLTLSGYGRTKTEWAPLNLHTGTFSVGAADATTATVTGEDGVAACMGDTGGPLVRTVNGGAQLAALGSRSYQAGCYGIDAAETRTDGIVTRVDDLGSWVAAKAGANRITDFNCDGVEDIAVADPLATVGGDAKAGLVRIVYGGGRGTAEISQDLGWVPGGSEPDDQFGAALATVDYDEDGCTDLVVGTPRENLGSATDAGMVDILHGGRDGLGTSATKFTHFEQAKGNGSISASTPETGDLMGASLAAGTTAAGKPFVVIGTPGESLGSLAAAGEAFYVHDGTNVTLHQDRADTPGTAEAGDRFSESVAADANHIAIGVPGEAIGTDAEAGGVTVYSHALNAEKRPTPLFGMDQDLDTVSGGSEPGDLFGASVALAPYRPAGSAKADESLLAIGSPGEALNVNGVSKAETGSVLTFRVTANGTFTQLNGISSGTGDDDVSGTSEAGDHFGATVTAINTAPREVGTEATMKMAVGIPDEAIGTAKSSGAVHVFSMLGSPGANDKWIESGDGDGIPGAPGAGQRLGSSIHFTGTHLYVGMPYGPTSTGALYALPMSNVTLGQPNAEPTVYRPGQGGLPSSGTAFGYAAR
;
A
#
# COMPACT_ATOMS: atom_id res chain seq x y z
N MET A 1 4.11 -78.51 33.49
CA MET A 1 5.55 -78.19 33.29
C MET A 1 5.65 -76.71 32.90
N PRO A 2 6.61 -75.97 33.46
CA PRO A 2 6.32 -75.08 34.60
C PRO A 2 6.93 -73.66 34.36
N HIS A 3 6.87 -72.61 35.18
CA HIS A 3 6.67 -72.37 36.62
C HIS A 3 6.26 -70.89 36.83
N PRO A 4 5.41 -70.55 37.81
CA PRO A 4 5.40 -69.26 38.47
C PRO A 4 6.45 -69.25 39.59
N ARG A 5 7.07 -68.10 39.88
CA ARG A 5 7.91 -67.92 41.09
C ARG A 5 7.35 -66.79 41.96
N SER A 6 6.69 -67.20 43.04
CA SER A 6 6.51 -66.41 44.26
C SER A 6 7.81 -66.38 45.06
N ARG A 7 8.16 -65.23 45.65
CA ARG A 7 8.84 -65.18 46.95
C ARG A 7 8.33 -63.99 47.76
N HIS A 8 7.62 -64.29 48.83
CA HIS A 8 7.43 -63.40 49.97
C HIS A 8 8.66 -63.46 50.87
N VAL A 9 9.13 -62.31 51.38
CA VAL A 9 9.70 -62.17 52.72
C VAL A 9 9.20 -60.84 53.30
N ARG A 10 8.76 -60.90 54.56
CA ARG A 10 8.17 -59.83 55.37
C ARG A 10 9.21 -59.12 56.25
N LEU A 11 8.77 -57.98 56.82
CA LEU A 11 9.25 -57.27 58.03
C LEU A 11 10.48 -56.37 57.83
N THR A 12 10.56 -55.15 58.35
CA THR A 12 10.02 -54.56 59.59
C THR A 12 9.93 -53.02 59.49
N ALA A 13 9.08 -52.44 60.33
CA ALA A 13 8.78 -51.02 60.48
C ALA A 13 9.93 -50.17 61.05
N LEU A 14 9.92 -48.86 60.75
CA LEU A 14 10.29 -47.83 61.73
C LEU A 14 9.43 -46.58 61.48
N ALA A 15 8.64 -46.21 62.48
CA ALA A 15 7.93 -44.95 62.57
C ALA A 15 8.79 -43.93 63.32
N ALA A 16 8.81 -42.69 62.86
CA ALA A 16 9.09 -41.53 63.69
C ALA A 16 8.29 -40.34 63.15
N ALA A 17 7.28 -39.95 63.92
CA ALA A 17 6.50 -38.74 63.75
C ALA A 17 7.26 -37.55 64.34
N LEU A 18 7.19 -36.39 63.67
CA LEU A 18 7.40 -35.08 64.29
C LEU A 18 6.31 -34.14 63.80
N LEU A 19 5.43 -33.79 64.74
CA LEU A 19 4.42 -32.76 64.66
C LEU A 19 5.08 -31.38 64.77
N ALA A 20 4.69 -30.45 63.89
CA ALA A 20 4.65 -29.03 64.20
C ALA A 20 3.37 -28.45 63.58
N GLY A 21 2.50 -27.91 64.45
CA GLY A 21 1.23 -27.30 64.11
C GLY A 21 1.36 -25.84 63.64
N PRO A 22 0.23 -25.10 63.60
CA PRO A 22 -0.22 -24.39 62.41
C PRO A 22 0.19 -22.91 62.40
N LEU A 23 0.46 -22.38 61.21
CA LEU A 23 0.43 -20.95 60.92
C LEU A 23 -0.32 -20.77 59.60
N ALA A 24 -1.57 -20.34 59.72
CA ALA A 24 -2.26 -19.70 58.61
C ALA A 24 -1.50 -18.41 58.28
N LEU A 25 -0.86 -18.40 57.11
CA LEU A 25 -0.56 -17.18 56.39
C LEU A 25 -1.41 -17.24 55.13
N THR A 26 -2.41 -16.36 55.09
CA THR A 26 -3.18 -16.04 53.91
C THR A 26 -2.21 -15.55 52.82
N ALA A 27 -1.90 -16.42 51.85
CA ALA A 27 -1.29 -16.00 50.60
C ALA A 27 -2.42 -15.87 49.56
N GLY A 28 -2.52 -14.67 48.99
CA GLY A 28 -3.59 -14.26 48.07
C GLY A 28 -3.61 -15.08 46.77
N PRO A 29 -4.60 -14.80 45.89
CA PRO A 29 -4.76 -15.52 44.64
C PRO A 29 -3.55 -15.26 43.73
N ALA A 30 -3.03 -16.29 43.07
CA ALA A 30 -1.93 -16.20 42.09
C ALA A 30 -2.47 -16.50 40.66
N ALA A 31 -2.13 -15.65 39.69
CA ALA A 31 -2.86 -15.42 38.41
C ALA A 31 -2.13 -15.97 37.15
N ALA A 32 -2.15 -15.38 35.93
CA ALA A 32 -1.65 -15.96 34.64
C ALA A 32 -0.23 -15.62 34.27
N VAL A 33 0.34 -16.34 33.30
CA VAL A 33 1.78 -16.60 33.35
C VAL A 33 2.10 -17.11 34.77
N THR A 34 1.21 -17.89 35.39
CA THR A 34 1.04 -18.05 36.86
C THR A 34 1.23 -16.78 37.77
N GLY A 35 1.52 -15.60 37.21
CA GLY A 35 2.00 -14.35 37.80
C GLY A 35 0.95 -13.24 37.76
N PRO A 36 1.29 -12.02 38.21
CA PRO A 36 0.31 -10.97 38.45
C PRO A 36 -0.29 -10.39 37.15
N ALA A 37 -1.53 -9.93 37.24
CA ALA A 37 -2.15 -9.08 36.21
C ALA A 37 -1.42 -7.73 36.15
N VAL A 38 -1.24 -7.21 34.94
CA VAL A 38 -0.74 -5.86 34.71
C VAL A 38 -1.87 -4.87 35.04
N PRO A 39 -1.65 -3.85 35.88
CA PRO A 39 -2.66 -2.84 36.14
C PRO A 39 -3.06 -2.10 34.86
N ASP A 40 -4.34 -1.75 34.70
CA ASP A 40 -4.83 -1.02 33.52
C ASP A 40 -4.10 0.32 33.27
N SER A 41 -3.60 0.95 34.34
CA SER A 41 -2.81 2.19 34.25
C SER A 41 -1.38 2.00 33.73
N ASP A 42 -0.88 0.76 33.60
CA ASP A 42 0.48 0.47 33.15
C ASP A 42 0.56 0.40 31.62
N THR A 43 1.12 1.44 31.02
CA THR A 43 1.32 1.54 29.58
C THR A 43 2.70 1.05 29.12
N THR A 44 3.57 0.59 30.02
CA THR A 44 4.96 0.22 29.70
C THR A 44 5.07 -1.03 28.81
N ARG A 45 3.96 -1.74 28.62
CA ARG A 45 3.83 -2.97 27.83
C ARG A 45 2.75 -2.88 26.77
N ALA A 46 2.30 -1.67 26.44
CA ALA A 46 1.23 -1.43 25.47
C ALA A 46 1.52 -2.06 24.08
N TYR A 47 2.80 -2.29 23.73
CA TYR A 47 3.19 -3.02 22.53
C TYR A 47 2.74 -4.49 22.50
N THR A 48 2.32 -5.08 23.63
CA THR A 48 1.86 -6.47 23.67
C THR A 48 0.46 -6.58 23.07
N ALA A 49 0.28 -7.52 22.16
CA ALA A 49 -0.96 -7.77 21.45
C ALA A 49 -1.60 -9.10 21.89
N GLN A 50 -2.93 -9.12 22.02
CA GLN A 50 -3.70 -10.36 21.99
C GLN A 50 -4.02 -10.69 20.54
N LEU A 51 -3.85 -11.95 20.15
CA LEU A 51 -4.27 -12.49 18.87
C LEU A 51 -5.40 -13.50 19.08
N VAL A 52 -6.51 -13.31 18.38
CA VAL A 52 -7.61 -14.27 18.27
C VAL A 52 -7.65 -14.74 16.83
N VAL A 53 -7.30 -16.01 16.59
CA VAL A 53 -7.25 -16.64 15.27
C VAL A 53 -8.51 -17.47 15.06
N GLY A 54 -9.18 -17.28 13.93
CA GLY A 54 -10.45 -17.92 13.60
C GLY A 54 -11.60 -17.44 14.48
N ASP A 55 -12.68 -18.21 14.57
CA ASP A 55 -13.77 -17.97 15.51
C ASP A 55 -13.40 -18.47 16.91
N HIS A 56 -12.37 -17.85 17.48
CA HIS A 56 -11.76 -18.26 18.76
C HIS A 56 -11.12 -19.66 18.74
N ASP A 57 -10.75 -20.15 17.54
CA ASP A 57 -10.09 -21.44 17.34
C ASP A 57 -8.74 -21.50 18.09
N ARG A 58 -8.04 -20.36 18.15
CA ARG A 58 -6.77 -20.24 18.88
C ARG A 58 -6.57 -18.84 19.44
N GLY A 59 -6.20 -18.77 20.71
CA GLY A 59 -5.65 -17.56 21.32
C GLY A 59 -4.12 -17.58 21.27
N CYS A 60 -3.51 -16.45 20.96
CA CYS A 60 -2.08 -16.22 20.96
C CYS A 60 -1.75 -14.82 21.51
N SER A 61 -0.47 -14.57 21.73
CA SER A 61 0.07 -13.24 22.03
C SER A 61 0.99 -12.79 20.90
N GLY A 62 1.28 -11.50 20.83
CA GLY A 62 2.18 -10.91 19.84
C GLY A 62 2.76 -9.60 20.34
N VAL A 63 3.57 -8.95 19.51
CA VAL A 63 4.21 -7.70 19.87
C VAL A 63 4.34 -6.74 18.70
N LEU A 64 3.93 -5.49 18.89
CA LEU A 64 4.08 -4.41 17.93
C LEU A 64 5.55 -4.02 17.78
N VAL A 65 6.11 -4.25 16.59
CA VAL A 65 7.51 -3.94 16.23
C VAL A 65 7.61 -2.83 15.18
N ASP A 66 6.49 -2.51 14.54
CA ASP A 66 6.29 -1.36 13.67
C ASP A 66 4.80 -0.93 13.73
N ALA A 67 4.46 0.29 13.31
CA ALA A 67 3.08 0.80 13.38
C ALA A 67 2.05 -0.13 12.69
N GLU A 68 2.44 -0.86 11.66
CA GLU A 68 1.57 -1.79 10.94
C GLU A 68 1.95 -3.26 11.12
N TRP A 69 2.97 -3.58 11.92
CA TRP A 69 3.48 -4.96 12.01
C TRP A 69 3.62 -5.45 13.43
N LEU A 70 3.01 -6.61 13.66
CA LEU A 70 3.27 -7.45 14.81
C LEU A 70 4.35 -8.47 14.46
N LEU A 71 5.20 -8.79 15.43
CA LEU A 71 6.00 -10.00 15.43
C LEU A 71 5.37 -10.99 16.41
N THR A 72 5.21 -12.25 15.99
CA THR A 72 4.63 -13.32 16.80
C THR A 72 5.17 -14.69 16.35
N ALA A 73 4.71 -15.77 16.95
CA ALA A 73 5.12 -17.13 16.60
C ALA A 73 4.36 -17.64 15.38
N ALA A 74 5.06 -18.32 14.46
CA ALA A 74 4.44 -18.94 13.28
C ALA A 74 3.45 -20.06 13.68
N SER A 75 3.73 -20.73 14.80
CA SER A 75 2.83 -21.71 15.42
C SER A 75 1.43 -21.19 15.72
N CYS A 76 1.22 -19.87 15.82
CA CYS A 76 -0.11 -19.28 15.96
C CYS A 76 -0.98 -19.46 14.70
N PHE A 77 -0.38 -19.52 13.52
CA PHE A 77 -1.08 -19.62 12.22
C PHE A 77 -0.91 -20.97 11.53
N ALA A 78 -0.01 -21.82 12.02
CA ALA A 78 0.13 -23.18 11.51
C ALA A 78 -1.14 -23.99 11.76
N GLU A 79 -1.55 -24.78 10.78
CA GLU A 79 -2.73 -25.66 10.86
C GLU A 79 -2.60 -26.61 12.06
N ASN A 80 -1.47 -27.33 12.13
CA ASN A 80 -1.11 -28.19 13.26
C ASN A 80 0.34 -27.92 13.72
N PRO A 81 0.56 -27.01 14.68
CA PRO A 81 1.90 -26.63 15.14
C PRO A 81 2.68 -27.75 15.84
N VAL A 82 2.02 -28.87 16.19
CA VAL A 82 2.70 -30.06 16.72
C VAL A 82 3.41 -30.84 15.61
N GLU A 83 2.86 -30.82 14.39
CA GLU A 83 3.39 -31.54 13.23
C GLU A 83 4.29 -30.66 12.37
N SER A 84 3.89 -29.40 12.14
CA SER A 84 4.62 -28.47 11.26
C SER A 84 4.41 -27.02 11.69
N LEU A 85 5.46 -26.23 11.58
CA LEU A 85 5.42 -24.77 11.76
C LEU A 85 5.30 -24.02 10.43
N ALA A 86 5.10 -24.73 9.32
CA ALA A 86 4.95 -24.12 8.01
C ALA A 86 3.67 -23.29 7.95
N VAL A 87 3.80 -22.04 7.52
CA VAL A 87 2.71 -21.11 7.28
C VAL A 87 2.92 -20.54 5.89
N PRO A 88 1.89 -20.50 5.02
CA PRO A 88 1.98 -19.79 3.74
C PRO A 88 2.19 -18.29 3.95
N ALA A 89 2.99 -17.65 3.09
CA ALA A 89 3.04 -16.20 3.03
C ALA A 89 1.73 -15.63 2.43
N GLY A 90 1.46 -14.35 2.68
CA GLY A 90 0.24 -13.68 2.22
C GLY A 90 -0.88 -13.73 3.25
N LYS A 91 -2.14 -13.64 2.81
CA LYS A 91 -3.31 -13.52 3.69
C LYS A 91 -3.44 -14.70 4.68
N PRO A 92 -3.71 -14.45 5.99
CA PRO A 92 -3.95 -15.52 6.97
C PRO A 92 -5.14 -16.41 6.63
N ALA A 93 -4.97 -17.74 6.69
CA ALA A 93 -6.02 -18.72 6.33
C ALA A 93 -7.33 -18.52 7.12
N LEU A 94 -7.20 -18.10 8.38
CA LEU A 94 -8.31 -17.77 9.26
C LEU A 94 -8.25 -16.27 9.59
N THR A 95 -9.41 -15.61 9.61
CA THR A 95 -9.54 -14.24 10.11
C THR A 95 -8.88 -14.14 11.48
N THR A 96 -8.02 -13.15 11.66
CA THR A 96 -7.28 -12.99 12.91
C THR A 96 -7.43 -11.56 13.41
N THR A 97 -7.98 -11.40 14.60
CA THR A 97 -8.10 -10.11 15.26
C THR A 97 -6.92 -9.90 16.21
N ALA A 98 -6.31 -8.73 16.12
CA ALA A 98 -5.28 -8.27 17.03
C ALA A 98 -5.80 -7.12 17.88
N THR A 99 -5.68 -7.25 19.20
CA THR A 99 -5.95 -6.17 20.17
C THR A 99 -4.63 -5.71 20.78
N ILE A 100 -4.25 -4.47 20.54
CA ILE A 100 -2.95 -3.88 20.90
C ILE A 100 -3.19 -2.69 21.85
N GLY A 101 -2.28 -2.47 22.79
CA GLY A 101 -2.30 -1.26 23.64
C GLY A 101 -3.17 -1.34 24.88
N ARG A 102 -3.59 -2.54 25.28
CA ARG A 102 -4.48 -2.75 26.44
C ARG A 102 -3.78 -3.58 27.52
N ALA A 103 -4.03 -3.24 28.77
CA ALA A 103 -3.75 -4.14 29.89
C ALA A 103 -5.04 -4.85 30.34
N ASP A 104 -6.20 -4.18 30.23
CA ASP A 104 -7.53 -4.79 30.28
C ASP A 104 -8.20 -4.73 28.90
N LEU A 105 -8.52 -5.89 28.32
CA LEU A 105 -9.12 -6.01 26.99
C LEU A 105 -10.51 -5.38 26.88
N THR A 106 -11.19 -5.13 28.00
CA THR A 106 -12.47 -4.41 28.03
C THR A 106 -12.32 -2.90 27.85
N GLY A 107 -11.11 -2.36 28.01
CA GLY A 107 -10.80 -0.96 27.77
C GLY A 107 -10.84 -0.56 26.29
N THR A 108 -10.72 0.73 26.02
CA THR A 108 -10.77 1.30 24.65
C THR A 108 -9.43 1.85 24.18
N GLY A 109 -8.37 1.76 24.98
CA GLY A 109 -7.03 2.22 24.60
C GLY A 109 -6.44 1.41 23.45
N GLY A 110 -5.47 1.99 22.76
CA GLY A 110 -4.80 1.35 21.64
C GLY A 110 -5.73 1.07 20.46
N ALA A 111 -5.58 -0.12 19.88
CA ALA A 111 -6.23 -0.47 18.62
C ALA A 111 -6.71 -1.91 18.59
N VAL A 112 -7.84 -2.12 17.90
CA VAL A 112 -8.25 -3.44 17.39
C VAL A 112 -8.06 -3.42 15.87
N ARG A 113 -7.40 -4.44 15.35
CA ARG A 113 -7.04 -4.57 13.94
C ARG A 113 -7.25 -5.99 13.44
N THR A 114 -7.36 -6.15 12.13
CA THR A 114 -7.30 -7.47 11.48
C THR A 114 -5.90 -7.71 10.99
N VAL A 115 -5.38 -8.92 11.15
CA VAL A 115 -4.15 -9.34 10.48
C VAL A 115 -4.50 -9.73 9.06
N VAL A 116 -3.80 -9.13 8.10
CA VAL A 116 -4.12 -9.21 6.67
C VAL A 116 -3.00 -9.81 5.82
N GLU A 117 -1.78 -9.89 6.34
CA GLU A 117 -0.65 -10.50 5.66
C GLU A 117 0.29 -11.17 6.67
N LEU A 118 0.81 -12.34 6.30
CA LEU A 118 1.83 -13.09 7.03
C LEU A 118 3.11 -13.17 6.20
N VAL A 119 4.22 -12.85 6.84
CA VAL A 119 5.57 -13.05 6.29
C VAL A 119 6.33 -13.98 7.25
N PRO A 120 6.29 -15.31 7.03
CA PRO A 120 6.87 -16.28 7.93
C PRO A 120 8.38 -16.42 7.74
N ARG A 121 9.10 -16.71 8.84
CA ARG A 121 10.48 -17.22 8.79
C ARG A 121 10.46 -18.71 8.49
N THR A 122 11.47 -19.18 7.76
CA THR A 122 11.64 -20.61 7.46
C THR A 122 12.58 -21.31 8.43
N ASP A 123 13.39 -20.55 9.17
CA ASP A 123 14.45 -21.07 10.06
C ASP A 123 14.04 -21.14 11.53
N ARG A 124 12.92 -20.51 11.92
CA ARG A 124 12.47 -20.44 13.32
C ARG A 124 10.98 -20.14 13.44
N ASP A 125 10.43 -20.37 14.64
CA ASP A 125 9.04 -20.08 14.98
C ASP A 125 8.79 -18.57 15.15
N ALA A 126 8.78 -17.86 14.03
CA ALA A 126 8.53 -16.42 13.97
C ALA A 126 7.81 -16.05 12.66
N VAL A 127 6.89 -15.11 12.75
CA VAL A 127 6.15 -14.54 11.61
C VAL A 127 5.90 -13.05 11.87
N LEU A 128 6.09 -12.25 10.82
CA LEU A 128 5.58 -10.89 10.79
C LEU A 128 4.12 -10.93 10.34
N ALA A 129 3.25 -10.29 11.11
CA ALA A 129 1.82 -10.23 10.88
C ALA A 129 1.43 -8.77 10.66
N ARG A 130 1.06 -8.42 9.43
CA ARG A 130 0.64 -7.07 9.06
C ARG A 130 -0.79 -6.81 9.51
N LEU A 131 -1.02 -5.60 10.01
CA LEU A 131 -2.33 -5.07 10.37
C LEU A 131 -2.98 -4.35 9.18
N ASN A 132 -4.31 -4.40 9.08
CA ASN A 132 -5.07 -3.70 8.03
C ASN A 132 -4.89 -2.17 8.08
N ARG A 133 -4.55 -1.63 9.24
CA ARG A 133 -4.27 -0.20 9.45
C ARG A 133 -3.18 0.01 10.50
N PRO A 134 -2.44 1.14 10.47
CA PRO A 134 -1.45 1.46 11.49
C PRO A 134 -2.08 1.65 12.88
N VAL A 135 -1.28 1.34 13.89
CA VAL A 135 -1.49 1.67 15.30
C VAL A 135 -0.66 2.90 15.62
N THR A 136 -1.30 4.03 15.83
CA THR A 136 -0.64 5.35 15.90
C THR A 136 -0.44 5.88 17.32
N ASP A 137 -1.09 5.26 18.31
CA ASP A 137 -1.09 5.67 19.72
C ASP A 137 -0.30 4.71 20.64
N VAL A 138 0.31 3.66 20.08
CA VAL A 138 1.18 2.71 20.78
C VAL A 138 2.57 2.75 20.17
N THR A 139 3.58 3.00 21.00
CA THR A 139 4.99 2.95 20.58
C THR A 139 5.43 1.49 20.36
N PRO A 140 5.90 1.12 19.15
CA PRO A 140 6.46 -0.21 18.91
C PRO A 140 7.72 -0.46 19.74
N VAL A 141 7.95 -1.72 20.13
CA VAL A 141 9.16 -2.10 20.87
C VAL A 141 10.35 -2.27 19.92
N ALA A 142 11.52 -1.80 20.34
CA ALA A 142 12.76 -2.06 19.61
C ALA A 142 13.21 -3.52 19.78
N LEU A 143 13.70 -4.13 18.70
CA LEU A 143 14.36 -5.44 18.78
C LEU A 143 15.72 -5.28 19.49
N ALA A 144 16.06 -6.26 20.33
CA ALA A 144 17.43 -6.40 20.82
C ALA A 144 18.39 -6.68 19.65
N THR A 145 19.65 -6.32 19.79
CA THR A 145 20.71 -6.61 18.79
C THR A 145 21.70 -7.67 19.28
N ALA A 146 21.48 -8.19 20.49
CA ALA A 146 22.29 -9.23 21.10
C ALA A 146 21.42 -10.38 21.57
N ALA A 147 21.93 -11.59 21.43
CA ALA A 147 21.30 -12.80 21.93
C ALA A 147 21.00 -12.71 23.44
N PRO A 148 19.92 -13.35 23.93
CA PRO A 148 19.75 -13.59 25.36
C PRO A 148 20.93 -14.41 25.92
N THR A 149 21.44 -14.04 27.09
CA THR A 149 22.61 -14.70 27.70
C THR A 149 22.21 -15.57 28.89
N ALA A 150 22.95 -16.65 29.14
CA ALA A 150 22.66 -17.55 30.27
C ALA A 150 22.64 -16.80 31.60
N GLY A 151 21.58 -16.99 32.39
CA GLY A 151 21.34 -16.30 33.66
C GLY A 151 20.72 -14.90 33.51
N GLU A 152 20.53 -14.39 32.29
CA GLU A 152 19.78 -13.16 32.05
C GLU A 152 18.32 -13.33 32.44
N LYS A 153 17.74 -12.27 33.02
CA LYS A 153 16.31 -12.22 33.34
C LYS A 153 15.56 -11.50 32.25
N LEU A 154 14.60 -12.19 31.65
CA LEU A 154 13.65 -11.64 30.70
C LEU A 154 12.27 -11.59 31.31
N THR A 155 11.48 -10.60 30.92
CA THR A 155 10.11 -10.47 31.39
C THR A 155 9.16 -10.77 30.25
N LEU A 156 8.35 -11.81 30.40
CA LEU A 156 7.27 -12.14 29.47
C LEU A 156 6.05 -11.27 29.77
N SER A 157 5.34 -10.82 28.74
CA SER A 157 3.93 -10.42 28.85
C SER A 157 3.07 -11.13 27.82
N GLY A 158 1.86 -11.53 28.22
CA GLY A 158 0.96 -12.30 27.35
C GLY A 158 -0.47 -12.42 27.90
N TYR A 159 -1.37 -12.87 27.03
CA TYR A 159 -2.79 -13.09 27.29
C TYR A 159 -3.15 -14.58 27.37
N GLY A 160 -2.16 -15.43 27.59
CA GLY A 160 -2.38 -16.86 27.79
C GLY A 160 -3.14 -17.18 29.07
N ARG A 161 -3.56 -18.44 29.18
CA ARG A 161 -4.29 -18.98 30.32
C ARG A 161 -3.65 -18.60 31.65
N THR A 162 -4.48 -18.43 32.68
CA THR A 162 -3.99 -18.29 34.05
C THR A 162 -3.85 -19.61 34.77
N LYS A 163 -3.42 -19.57 36.04
CA LYS A 163 -3.60 -20.71 36.95
C LYS A 163 -5.08 -21.08 37.16
N THR A 164 -5.97 -20.09 37.08
CA THR A 164 -7.39 -20.18 37.49
C THR A 164 -8.39 -19.85 36.39
N GLU A 165 -7.95 -19.39 35.22
CA GLU A 165 -8.79 -18.85 34.15
C GLU A 165 -8.34 -19.36 32.78
N TRP A 166 -9.30 -19.72 31.96
CA TRP A 166 -9.08 -20.26 30.62
C TRP A 166 -8.76 -19.18 29.56
N ALA A 167 -9.29 -17.99 29.71
CA ALA A 167 -9.11 -16.88 28.77
C ALA A 167 -9.19 -15.55 29.52
N PRO A 168 -8.08 -15.08 30.12
CA PRO A 168 -8.08 -13.85 30.89
C PRO A 168 -8.34 -12.62 30.03
N LEU A 169 -9.07 -11.66 30.61
CA LEU A 169 -9.26 -10.34 30.02
C LEU A 169 -8.07 -9.41 30.28
N ASN A 170 -7.23 -9.74 31.25
CA ASN A 170 -6.07 -8.93 31.62
C ASN A 170 -4.79 -9.46 30.98
N LEU A 171 -3.87 -8.56 30.66
CA LEU A 171 -2.49 -8.88 30.36
C LEU A 171 -1.78 -9.36 31.62
N HIS A 172 -0.96 -10.40 31.49
CA HIS A 172 -0.18 -10.93 32.60
C HIS A 172 1.32 -10.89 32.31
N THR A 173 2.12 -10.97 33.38
CA THR A 173 3.57 -10.93 33.29
C THR A 173 4.24 -11.93 34.20
N GLY A 174 5.45 -12.33 33.82
CA GLY A 174 6.34 -13.10 34.70
C GLY A 174 7.80 -13.06 34.26
N THR A 175 8.68 -13.36 35.20
CA THR A 175 10.13 -13.32 35.00
C THR A 175 10.66 -14.71 34.67
N PHE A 176 11.53 -14.77 33.68
CA PHE A 176 12.16 -15.99 33.21
C PHE A 176 13.67 -15.81 33.19
N SER A 177 14.38 -16.77 33.79
CA SER A 177 15.83 -16.88 33.69
C SER A 177 16.21 -17.62 32.41
N VAL A 178 17.10 -17.06 31.60
CA VAL A 178 17.61 -17.69 30.38
C VAL A 178 18.58 -18.81 30.73
N GLY A 179 18.39 -19.98 30.12
CA GLY A 179 19.29 -21.12 30.20
C GLY A 179 20.36 -21.05 29.11
N ALA A 180 20.31 -21.97 28.15
CA ALA A 180 21.21 -21.98 27.01
C ALA A 180 20.56 -21.32 25.79
N ALA A 181 21.36 -20.60 24.99
CA ALA A 181 20.95 -20.05 23.71
C ALA A 181 21.60 -20.84 22.57
N ASP A 182 20.78 -21.33 21.65
CA ASP A 182 21.17 -21.88 20.35
C ASP A 182 21.04 -20.79 19.27
N ALA A 183 21.30 -21.12 18.01
CA ALA A 183 21.29 -20.15 16.91
C ALA A 183 19.96 -19.36 16.78
N THR A 184 18.82 -20.04 16.88
CA THR A 184 17.49 -19.44 16.64
C THR A 184 16.58 -19.46 17.87
N THR A 185 16.97 -20.15 18.93
CA THR A 185 16.16 -20.37 20.14
C THR A 185 16.96 -20.20 21.41
N ALA A 186 16.29 -20.01 22.55
CA ALA A 186 16.88 -20.16 23.86
C ALA A 186 15.96 -20.94 24.79
N THR A 187 16.53 -21.66 25.76
CA THR A 187 15.77 -22.23 26.88
C THR A 187 15.56 -21.16 27.94
N VAL A 188 14.42 -21.22 28.61
CA VAL A 188 14.08 -20.33 29.73
C VAL A 188 13.42 -21.14 30.84
N THR A 189 13.60 -20.70 32.08
CA THR A 189 12.94 -21.28 33.26
C THR A 189 12.25 -20.15 34.02
N GLY A 190 10.95 -20.31 34.31
CA GLY A 190 10.21 -19.31 35.04
C GLY A 190 10.64 -19.21 36.51
N GLU A 191 10.80 -17.99 37.01
CA GLU A 191 11.14 -17.71 38.41
C GLU A 191 9.89 -17.70 39.29
N ASP A 192 10.03 -17.95 40.60
CA ASP A 192 8.92 -17.86 41.57
C ASP A 192 7.68 -18.71 41.20
N GLY A 193 7.88 -19.82 40.46
CA GLY A 193 6.80 -20.70 40.02
C GLY A 193 5.98 -20.17 38.84
N VAL A 194 6.44 -19.09 38.21
CA VAL A 194 5.94 -18.55 36.93
C VAL A 194 6.06 -19.61 35.83
N ALA A 195 5.05 -19.76 34.98
CA ALA A 195 5.12 -20.56 33.75
C ALA A 195 4.39 -19.87 32.62
N ALA A 196 4.86 -20.04 31.37
CA ALA A 196 4.11 -19.61 30.19
C ALA A 196 3.03 -20.65 29.87
N CYS A 197 1.83 -20.19 29.55
CA CYS A 197 0.65 -21.02 29.34
C CYS A 197 0.17 -21.00 27.89
N MET A 198 -0.76 -21.90 27.51
CA MET A 198 -1.41 -21.79 26.19
C MET A 198 -2.00 -20.39 25.99
N GLY A 199 -1.69 -19.78 24.85
CA GLY A 199 -2.06 -18.39 24.53
C GLY A 199 -0.96 -17.35 24.79
N ASP A 200 0.10 -17.69 25.54
CA ASP A 200 1.30 -16.84 25.65
C ASP A 200 2.26 -17.01 24.48
N THR A 201 2.05 -18.02 23.64
CA THR A 201 2.80 -18.24 22.40
C THR A 201 2.78 -16.98 21.54
N GLY A 202 3.96 -16.55 21.08
CA GLY A 202 4.20 -15.29 20.38
C GLY A 202 4.37 -14.06 21.27
N GLY A 203 4.10 -14.16 22.58
CA GLY A 203 4.23 -13.06 23.53
C GLY A 203 5.68 -12.58 23.70
N PRO A 204 5.90 -11.27 23.90
CA PRO A 204 7.24 -10.70 24.01
C PRO A 204 7.93 -11.07 25.32
N LEU A 205 9.18 -11.53 25.21
CA LEU A 205 10.13 -11.56 26.32
C LEU A 205 11.10 -10.40 26.17
N VAL A 206 11.03 -9.44 27.10
CA VAL A 206 11.81 -8.20 27.03
C VAL A 206 12.90 -8.16 28.10
N ARG A 207 14.02 -7.52 27.74
CA ARG A 207 15.04 -7.06 28.68
C ARG A 207 14.90 -5.56 28.87
N THR A 208 15.33 -5.05 30.03
CA THR A 208 15.34 -3.61 30.30
C THR A 208 16.74 -3.05 30.11
N VAL A 209 16.91 -2.12 29.18
CA VAL A 209 18.18 -1.42 28.92
C VAL A 209 17.94 0.07 29.08
N ASN A 210 18.67 0.71 30.01
CA ASN A 210 18.53 2.15 30.32
C ASN A 210 17.08 2.58 30.62
N GLY A 211 16.28 1.69 31.23
CA GLY A 211 14.86 1.95 31.53
C GLY A 211 13.89 1.71 30.37
N GLY A 212 14.38 1.42 29.17
CA GLY A 212 13.55 1.05 28.01
C GLY A 212 13.48 -0.47 27.81
N ALA A 213 12.36 -0.95 27.27
CA ALA A 213 12.19 -2.35 26.88
C ALA A 213 12.88 -2.63 25.53
N GLN A 214 13.58 -3.76 25.44
CA GLN A 214 14.06 -4.33 24.18
C GLN A 214 13.55 -5.76 24.05
N LEU A 215 12.95 -6.09 22.90
CA LEU A 215 12.46 -7.42 22.59
C LEU A 215 13.64 -8.38 22.39
N ALA A 216 13.81 -9.33 23.31
CA ALA A 216 14.91 -10.28 23.28
C ALA A 216 14.49 -11.62 22.65
N ALA A 217 13.24 -12.02 22.85
CA ALA A 217 12.68 -13.25 22.30
C ALA A 217 11.14 -13.25 22.24
N LEU A 218 10.56 -14.24 21.57
CA LEU A 218 9.12 -14.54 21.56
C LEU A 218 8.86 -15.88 22.27
N GLY A 219 7.77 -15.99 23.01
CA GLY A 219 7.32 -17.28 23.55
C GLY A 219 7.05 -18.27 22.42
N SER A 220 7.59 -19.49 22.47
CA SER A 220 7.29 -20.53 21.47
C SER A 220 6.55 -21.70 22.12
N ARG A 221 7.21 -22.41 23.06
CA ARG A 221 6.64 -23.60 23.74
C ARG A 221 7.01 -23.66 25.22
N SER A 222 6.17 -24.28 26.03
CA SER A 222 6.40 -24.47 27.48
C SER A 222 5.79 -25.79 27.96
N TYR A 223 6.30 -26.28 29.11
CA TYR A 223 5.71 -27.39 29.86
C TYR A 223 4.47 -27.00 30.67
N GLN A 224 4.20 -25.70 30.84
CA GLN A 224 2.93 -25.17 31.37
C GLN A 224 2.57 -25.58 32.80
N ALA A 225 3.56 -25.88 33.66
CA ALA A 225 3.30 -26.22 35.05
C ALA A 225 2.49 -25.13 35.76
N GLY A 226 1.39 -25.53 36.40
CA GLY A 226 0.51 -24.62 37.14
C GLY A 226 -0.47 -23.81 36.28
N CYS A 227 -0.49 -23.98 34.96
CA CYS A 227 -1.51 -23.39 34.09
C CYS A 227 -2.86 -24.12 34.21
N TYR A 228 -3.95 -23.40 33.94
CA TYR A 228 -5.31 -23.94 34.03
C TYR A 228 -5.49 -25.17 33.14
N GLY A 229 -5.99 -26.26 33.74
CA GLY A 229 -6.27 -27.51 33.05
C GLY A 229 -5.05 -28.39 32.79
N ILE A 230 -3.85 -27.98 33.21
CA ILE A 230 -2.64 -28.83 33.18
C ILE A 230 -2.60 -29.69 34.45
N ASP A 231 -2.12 -30.93 34.31
CA ASP A 231 -1.95 -31.86 35.43
C ASP A 231 -1.07 -31.24 36.52
N ALA A 232 -1.55 -31.24 37.75
CA ALA A 232 -0.82 -30.73 38.91
C ALA A 232 0.50 -31.49 39.19
N ALA A 233 0.66 -32.69 38.61
CA ALA A 233 1.92 -33.44 38.66
C ALA A 233 3.00 -32.88 37.72
N GLU A 234 2.66 -32.05 36.73
CA GLU A 234 3.63 -31.32 35.93
C GLU A 234 4.16 -30.14 36.73
N THR A 235 5.46 -30.14 36.99
CA THR A 235 6.13 -29.13 37.82
C THR A 235 7.17 -28.31 37.05
N ARG A 236 7.43 -28.62 35.79
CA ARG A 236 8.42 -27.91 34.97
C ARG A 236 7.86 -26.59 34.47
N THR A 237 8.49 -25.50 34.89
CA THR A 237 8.22 -24.14 34.40
C THR A 237 9.05 -23.78 33.17
N ASP A 238 9.84 -24.72 32.67
CA ASP A 238 10.74 -24.51 31.55
C ASP A 238 9.98 -24.25 30.24
N GLY A 239 10.62 -23.52 29.35
CA GLY A 239 10.13 -23.21 28.03
C GLY A 239 11.26 -23.00 27.03
N ILE A 240 10.86 -22.84 25.77
CA ILE A 240 11.72 -22.50 24.66
C ILE A 240 11.15 -21.25 24.01
N VAL A 241 12.03 -20.31 23.71
CA VAL A 241 11.70 -19.01 23.12
C VAL A 241 12.43 -18.86 21.80
N THR A 242 11.82 -18.14 20.86
CA THR A 242 12.42 -17.78 19.56
C THR A 242 13.23 -16.51 19.70
N ARG A 243 14.51 -16.55 19.34
CA ARG A 243 15.40 -15.38 19.36
C ARG A 243 15.05 -14.42 18.22
N VAL A 244 15.13 -13.12 18.51
CA VAL A 244 14.84 -12.05 17.54
C VAL A 244 16.03 -11.13 17.23
N ASP A 245 17.18 -11.36 17.87
CA ASP A 245 18.29 -10.40 17.87
C ASP A 245 18.98 -10.20 16.50
N ASP A 246 18.82 -11.16 15.61
CA ASP A 246 19.30 -11.16 14.23
C ASP A 246 18.18 -10.89 13.21
N LEU A 247 16.96 -10.59 13.66
CA LEU A 247 15.81 -10.34 12.78
C LEU A 247 15.66 -8.86 12.38
N GLY A 248 16.44 -7.95 12.97
CA GLY A 248 16.28 -6.50 12.75
C GLY A 248 16.32 -6.08 11.28
N SER A 249 17.24 -6.60 10.48
CA SER A 249 17.33 -6.30 9.05
C SER A 249 16.15 -6.85 8.25
N TRP A 250 15.66 -8.04 8.61
CA TRP A 250 14.49 -8.64 7.97
C TRP A 250 13.21 -7.87 8.31
N VAL A 251 13.03 -7.48 9.57
CA VAL A 251 11.90 -6.63 9.99
C VAL A 251 11.95 -5.29 9.27
N ALA A 252 13.09 -4.61 9.26
CA ALA A 252 13.24 -3.32 8.58
C ALA A 252 12.96 -3.43 7.08
N ALA A 253 13.45 -4.48 6.42
CA ALA A 253 13.24 -4.69 4.98
C ALA A 253 11.77 -4.94 4.63
N LYS A 254 11.02 -5.67 5.48
CA LYS A 254 9.60 -5.97 5.24
C LYS A 254 8.68 -4.83 5.64
N ALA A 255 8.95 -4.22 6.78
CA ALA A 255 8.16 -3.09 7.23
C ALA A 255 8.38 -1.88 6.32
N GLY A 256 9.61 -1.59 5.89
CA GLY A 256 9.97 -0.45 5.06
C GLY A 256 9.72 -0.58 3.55
N ALA A 257 9.24 -1.72 3.06
CA ALA A 257 8.98 -1.92 1.65
C ALA A 257 7.76 -1.13 1.14
N ASN A 258 7.79 -0.74 -0.13
CA ASN A 258 6.60 -0.27 -0.83
C ASN A 258 5.55 -1.38 -0.90
N ARG A 259 4.26 -0.99 -0.85
CA ARG A 259 3.15 -1.91 -1.10
C ARG A 259 3.20 -2.37 -2.56
N ILE A 260 2.89 -3.65 -2.76
CA ILE A 260 2.74 -4.25 -4.08
C ILE A 260 1.25 -4.36 -4.41
N THR A 261 0.93 -4.34 -5.70
CA THR A 261 -0.36 -4.78 -6.20
C THR A 261 -0.42 -6.31 -6.07
N ASP A 262 -1.39 -6.85 -5.33
CA ASP A 262 -1.52 -8.29 -5.08
C ASP A 262 -3.01 -8.64 -4.96
N PHE A 263 -3.65 -8.88 -6.11
CA PHE A 263 -5.10 -9.14 -6.20
C PHE A 263 -5.46 -10.50 -5.61
N ASN A 264 -4.50 -11.44 -5.55
CA ASN A 264 -4.70 -12.78 -5.00
C ASN A 264 -4.16 -12.98 -3.58
N CYS A 265 -3.60 -11.92 -2.99
CA CYS A 265 -3.11 -11.81 -1.63
C CYS A 265 -2.18 -12.95 -1.18
N ASP A 266 -1.26 -13.37 -2.06
CA ASP A 266 -0.25 -14.38 -1.78
C ASP A 266 1.14 -13.84 -1.42
N GLY A 267 1.28 -12.52 -1.38
CA GLY A 267 2.52 -11.81 -1.10
C GLY A 267 3.44 -11.67 -2.31
N VAL A 268 2.94 -11.90 -3.53
CA VAL A 268 3.67 -11.73 -4.79
C VAL A 268 2.98 -10.67 -5.65
N GLU A 269 3.78 -9.81 -6.31
CA GLU A 269 3.26 -8.72 -7.13
C GLU A 269 2.51 -9.27 -8.35
N ASP A 270 1.27 -8.83 -8.50
CA ASP A 270 0.37 -9.01 -9.64
C ASP A 270 0.32 -7.72 -10.47
N ILE A 271 -0.16 -7.81 -11.72
CA ILE A 271 -0.27 -6.65 -12.61
C ILE A 271 -1.64 -6.63 -13.29
N ALA A 272 -2.27 -5.47 -13.33
CA ALA A 272 -3.41 -5.20 -14.20
C ALA A 272 -2.95 -4.44 -15.45
N VAL A 273 -3.37 -4.88 -16.64
CA VAL A 273 -3.06 -4.23 -17.92
C VAL A 273 -4.33 -3.98 -18.72
N ALA A 274 -4.63 -2.70 -18.98
CA ALA A 274 -5.82 -2.31 -19.72
C ALA A 274 -5.64 -2.39 -21.24
N ASP A 275 -6.76 -2.66 -21.92
CA ASP A 275 -6.95 -2.54 -23.36
C ASP A 275 -8.37 -1.96 -23.61
N PRO A 276 -8.60 -0.66 -23.37
CA PRO A 276 -9.93 -0.05 -23.43
C PRO A 276 -10.50 -0.01 -24.85
N LEU A 277 -9.66 -0.22 -25.88
CA LEU A 277 -10.12 -0.27 -27.28
C LEU A 277 -10.43 -1.70 -27.76
N ALA A 278 -10.30 -2.70 -26.90
CA ALA A 278 -10.62 -4.09 -27.24
C ALA A 278 -12.11 -4.27 -27.57
N THR A 279 -12.38 -5.24 -28.45
CA THR A 279 -13.74 -5.73 -28.72
C THR A 279 -14.09 -6.85 -27.75
N VAL A 280 -15.24 -6.74 -27.07
CA VAL A 280 -15.79 -7.74 -26.14
C VAL A 280 -17.20 -8.07 -26.59
N GLY A 281 -17.63 -9.34 -26.58
CA GLY A 281 -19.01 -9.70 -26.97
C GLY A 281 -19.42 -9.44 -28.43
N GLY A 282 -18.58 -8.77 -29.23
CA GLY A 282 -18.94 -8.20 -30.55
C GLY A 282 -19.03 -6.67 -30.54
N ASP A 283 -18.95 -6.06 -29.36
CA ASP A 283 -19.02 -4.63 -29.12
C ASP A 283 -17.62 -4.02 -29.22
N ALA A 284 -17.42 -3.23 -30.27
CA ALA A 284 -16.13 -2.62 -30.56
C ALA A 284 -15.79 -1.55 -29.53
N LYS A 285 -14.55 -1.55 -29.01
CA LYS A 285 -14.06 -0.62 -27.99
C LYS A 285 -14.85 -0.64 -26.67
N ALA A 286 -15.50 -1.75 -26.36
CA ALA A 286 -16.07 -1.97 -25.04
C ALA A 286 -14.99 -1.98 -23.94
N GLY A 287 -13.79 -2.47 -24.26
CA GLY A 287 -12.65 -2.48 -23.36
C GLY A 287 -12.60 -3.70 -22.44
N LEU A 288 -11.38 -4.02 -21.98
CA LEU A 288 -11.11 -5.09 -21.01
C LEU A 288 -9.83 -4.78 -20.22
N VAL A 289 -9.66 -5.48 -19.10
CA VAL A 289 -8.44 -5.48 -18.30
C VAL A 289 -7.92 -6.92 -18.17
N ARG A 290 -6.62 -7.13 -18.38
CA ARG A 290 -5.97 -8.43 -18.16
C ARG A 290 -5.13 -8.40 -16.91
N ILE A 291 -5.34 -9.39 -16.04
CA ILE A 291 -4.53 -9.59 -14.85
C ILE A 291 -3.46 -10.62 -15.17
N VAL A 292 -2.21 -10.31 -14.81
CA VAL A 292 -1.11 -11.25 -14.79
C VAL A 292 -0.76 -11.52 -13.34
N TYR A 293 -1.04 -12.74 -12.87
CA TYR A 293 -0.73 -13.11 -11.50
C TYR A 293 0.75 -13.47 -11.34
N GLY A 294 1.35 -12.94 -10.28
CA GLY A 294 2.71 -13.21 -9.86
C GLY A 294 2.98 -14.68 -9.60
N GLY A 295 4.26 -15.06 -9.54
CA GLY A 295 4.67 -16.41 -9.15
C GLY A 295 4.26 -17.53 -10.13
N GLY A 296 3.80 -17.18 -11.34
CA GLY A 296 3.38 -18.15 -12.36
C GLY A 296 1.96 -18.69 -12.15
N ARG A 297 1.09 -17.94 -11.47
CA ARG A 297 -0.31 -18.33 -11.22
C ARG A 297 -1.26 -18.15 -12.42
N GLY A 298 -0.76 -17.62 -13.53
CA GLY A 298 -1.49 -17.50 -14.78
C GLY A 298 -2.08 -16.12 -14.98
N THR A 299 -3.15 -16.04 -15.77
CA THR A 299 -3.76 -14.78 -16.20
C THR A 299 -5.28 -14.84 -16.04
N ALA A 300 -5.91 -13.67 -15.91
CA ALA A 300 -7.35 -13.48 -16.00
C ALA A 300 -7.68 -12.35 -16.99
N GLU A 301 -8.86 -12.42 -17.61
CA GLU A 301 -9.40 -11.36 -18.46
C GLU A 301 -10.72 -10.89 -17.86
N ILE A 302 -10.84 -9.58 -17.65
CA ILE A 302 -11.93 -8.93 -16.94
C ILE A 302 -12.60 -7.94 -17.89
N SER A 303 -13.91 -8.05 -18.01
CA SER A 303 -14.77 -7.13 -18.77
C SER A 303 -16.17 -7.11 -18.17
N GLN A 304 -16.99 -6.15 -18.57
CA GLN A 304 -18.40 -6.03 -18.15
C GLN A 304 -19.28 -7.21 -18.60
N ASP A 305 -18.81 -8.04 -19.54
CA ASP A 305 -19.48 -9.27 -19.97
C ASP A 305 -19.39 -10.40 -18.91
N LEU A 306 -18.49 -10.29 -17.94
CA LEU A 306 -18.47 -11.20 -16.80
C LEU A 306 -19.68 -10.90 -15.91
N GLY A 307 -20.58 -11.87 -15.71
CA GLY A 307 -21.83 -11.65 -14.96
C GLY A 307 -21.70 -11.29 -13.47
N TRP A 308 -20.50 -11.03 -12.97
CA TRP A 308 -20.26 -10.45 -11.66
C TRP A 308 -19.67 -9.03 -11.70
N VAL A 309 -19.22 -8.56 -12.86
CA VAL A 309 -18.80 -7.17 -13.08
C VAL A 309 -20.05 -6.35 -13.40
N PRO A 310 -20.24 -5.16 -12.82
CA PRO A 310 -21.40 -4.30 -13.10
C PRO A 310 -21.49 -3.84 -14.56
N GLY A 311 -22.70 -3.46 -14.96
CA GLY A 311 -23.00 -3.05 -16.34
C GLY A 311 -23.09 -4.22 -17.32
N GLY A 312 -22.83 -3.93 -18.59
CA GLY A 312 -22.68 -4.90 -19.67
C GLY A 312 -21.95 -4.20 -20.81
N SER A 313 -21.17 -4.93 -21.63
CA SER A 313 -20.40 -4.27 -22.67
C SER A 313 -21.30 -3.67 -23.75
N GLU A 314 -21.07 -2.40 -24.07
CA GLU A 314 -21.61 -1.68 -25.21
C GLU A 314 -20.47 -1.14 -26.08
N PRO A 315 -20.74 -0.80 -27.36
CA PRO A 315 -19.72 -0.20 -28.20
C PRO A 315 -19.24 1.14 -27.64
N ASP A 316 -17.91 1.27 -27.55
CA ASP A 316 -17.19 2.48 -27.10
C ASP A 316 -17.17 2.78 -25.60
N ASP A 317 -17.62 1.89 -24.71
CA ASP A 317 -17.60 2.08 -23.24
C ASP A 317 -16.21 2.30 -22.63
N GLN A 318 -15.17 1.73 -23.26
CA GLN A 318 -13.79 1.87 -22.86
C GLN A 318 -13.51 1.45 -21.40
N PHE A 319 -14.08 0.34 -20.96
CA PHE A 319 -13.74 -0.28 -19.68
C PHE A 319 -12.22 -0.44 -19.54
N GLY A 320 -11.65 0.15 -18.49
CA GLY A 320 -10.20 0.18 -18.26
C GLY A 320 -9.49 1.41 -18.82
N ALA A 321 -10.21 2.45 -19.25
CA ALA A 321 -9.60 3.72 -19.70
C ALA A 321 -8.73 4.37 -18.61
N ALA A 322 -9.14 4.24 -17.35
CA ALA A 322 -8.35 4.61 -16.17
C ALA A 322 -8.33 3.45 -15.17
N LEU A 323 -7.19 3.29 -14.48
CA LEU A 323 -7.01 2.29 -13.42
C LEU A 323 -6.41 2.93 -12.17
N ALA A 324 -6.78 2.42 -11.00
CA ALA A 324 -6.09 2.64 -9.74
C ALA A 324 -6.20 1.37 -8.86
N THR A 325 -5.40 1.29 -7.79
CA THR A 325 -5.41 0.16 -6.86
C THR A 325 -5.53 0.63 -5.42
N VAL A 326 -6.26 -0.13 -4.61
CA VAL A 326 -6.48 0.15 -3.18
C VAL A 326 -6.96 -1.14 -2.50
N ASP A 327 -6.72 -1.31 -1.21
CA ASP A 327 -7.41 -2.34 -0.40
C ASP A 327 -8.65 -1.66 0.21
N TYR A 328 -9.76 -1.61 -0.53
CA TYR A 328 -10.92 -0.80 -0.17
C TYR A 328 -11.75 -1.44 0.94
N ASP A 329 -11.85 -2.77 0.93
CA ASP A 329 -12.57 -3.53 1.96
C ASP A 329 -11.68 -3.95 3.15
N GLU A 330 -10.38 -3.62 3.10
CA GLU A 330 -9.39 -3.81 4.15
C GLU A 330 -9.15 -5.27 4.52
N ASP A 331 -9.29 -6.14 3.54
CA ASP A 331 -9.17 -7.58 3.71
C ASP A 331 -7.75 -8.12 3.47
N GLY A 332 -6.85 -7.26 2.99
CA GLY A 332 -5.45 -7.57 2.69
C GLY A 332 -5.14 -7.89 1.25
N CYS A 333 -6.16 -8.09 0.41
CA CYS A 333 -6.01 -8.26 -1.03
C CYS A 333 -6.13 -6.89 -1.70
N THR A 334 -5.35 -6.66 -2.75
CA THR A 334 -5.53 -5.43 -3.54
C THR A 334 -6.83 -5.53 -4.33
N ASP A 335 -7.58 -4.44 -4.37
CA ASP A 335 -8.74 -4.24 -5.23
C ASP A 335 -8.35 -3.38 -6.43
N LEU A 336 -9.04 -3.61 -7.55
CA LEU A 336 -8.83 -2.85 -8.79
C LEU A 336 -9.96 -1.83 -8.97
N VAL A 337 -9.62 -0.55 -9.03
CA VAL A 337 -10.56 0.51 -9.42
C VAL A 337 -10.47 0.69 -10.93
N VAL A 338 -11.61 0.56 -11.62
CA VAL A 338 -11.70 0.61 -13.08
C VAL A 338 -12.68 1.71 -13.48
N GLY A 339 -12.23 2.63 -14.35
CA GLY A 339 -13.07 3.62 -14.98
C GLY A 339 -13.61 3.14 -16.32
N THR A 340 -14.88 3.46 -16.58
CA THR A 340 -15.59 3.23 -17.85
C THR A 340 -16.22 4.56 -18.28
N PRO A 341 -15.41 5.57 -18.66
CA PRO A 341 -15.90 6.94 -18.83
C PRO A 341 -16.89 7.12 -19.98
N ARG A 342 -17.03 6.13 -20.87
CA ARG A 342 -17.90 6.22 -22.05
C ARG A 342 -19.18 5.38 -21.91
N GLU A 343 -19.43 4.84 -20.73
CA GLU A 343 -20.67 4.14 -20.40
C GLU A 343 -21.90 5.04 -20.59
N ASN A 344 -22.98 4.48 -21.13
CA ASN A 344 -24.25 5.17 -21.29
C ASN A 344 -25.17 4.93 -20.08
N LEU A 345 -25.51 5.99 -19.33
CA LEU A 345 -26.44 5.90 -18.21
C LEU A 345 -27.85 6.30 -18.66
N GLY A 346 -28.61 5.32 -19.13
CA GLY A 346 -29.98 5.53 -19.62
C GLY A 346 -30.00 6.30 -20.93
N SER A 347 -30.28 7.61 -20.90
CA SER A 347 -30.22 8.48 -22.09
C SER A 347 -29.03 9.44 -22.08
N ALA A 348 -28.28 9.48 -20.99
CA ALA A 348 -27.05 10.27 -20.88
C ALA A 348 -25.91 9.45 -21.51
N THR A 349 -25.53 9.82 -22.72
CA THR A 349 -24.46 9.14 -23.46
C THR A 349 -23.10 9.55 -22.95
N ASP A 350 -22.14 8.62 -22.83
CA ASP A 350 -20.80 8.91 -22.30
C ASP A 350 -20.84 9.59 -20.90
N ALA A 351 -21.80 9.23 -20.05
CA ALA A 351 -21.88 9.74 -18.69
C ALA A 351 -20.78 9.11 -17.81
N GLY A 352 -20.50 7.83 -18.05
CA GLY A 352 -19.43 7.09 -17.39
C GLY A 352 -19.81 6.46 -16.06
N MET A 353 -18.97 5.55 -15.58
CA MET A 353 -19.10 4.90 -14.28
C MET A 353 -17.75 4.38 -13.76
N VAL A 354 -17.71 3.97 -12.50
CA VAL A 354 -16.53 3.38 -11.85
C VAL A 354 -16.89 2.15 -11.04
N ASP A 355 -16.08 1.11 -11.17
CA ASP A 355 -16.17 -0.10 -10.33
C ASP A 355 -14.88 -0.31 -9.54
N ILE A 356 -15.03 -0.68 -8.26
CA ILE A 356 -13.97 -1.30 -7.47
C ILE A 356 -14.21 -2.80 -7.50
N LEU A 357 -13.35 -3.56 -8.16
CA LEU A 357 -13.40 -5.01 -8.23
C LEU A 357 -12.55 -5.59 -7.11
N HIS A 358 -13.18 -6.33 -6.19
CA HIS A 358 -12.51 -6.77 -4.98
C HIS A 358 -11.58 -7.95 -5.23
N GLY A 359 -10.36 -7.86 -4.69
CA GLY A 359 -9.39 -8.94 -4.62
C GLY A 359 -9.85 -10.07 -3.73
N GLY A 360 -9.19 -11.22 -3.85
CA GLY A 360 -9.51 -12.42 -3.09
C GLY A 360 -8.52 -13.52 -3.39
N ARG A 361 -8.42 -14.55 -2.53
CA ARG A 361 -7.37 -15.59 -2.61
C ARG A 361 -7.21 -16.25 -3.99
N ASP A 362 -8.30 -16.33 -4.74
CA ASP A 362 -8.34 -16.96 -6.06
C ASP A 362 -8.41 -15.91 -7.21
N GLY A 363 -8.16 -14.63 -6.89
CA GLY A 363 -8.20 -13.50 -7.82
C GLY A 363 -9.39 -12.55 -7.61
N LEU A 364 -9.53 -11.58 -8.51
CA LEU A 364 -10.61 -10.58 -8.50
C LEU A 364 -12.00 -11.25 -8.57
N GLY A 365 -12.96 -10.71 -7.82
CA GLY A 365 -14.36 -11.16 -7.83
C GLY A 365 -14.59 -12.52 -7.16
N THR A 366 -13.61 -13.04 -6.41
CA THR A 366 -13.69 -14.32 -5.69
C THR A 366 -14.06 -14.18 -4.21
N SER A 367 -13.95 -12.96 -3.67
CA SER A 367 -14.41 -12.62 -2.32
C SER A 367 -15.95 -12.60 -2.22
N ALA A 368 -16.46 -12.59 -0.97
CA ALA A 368 -17.90 -12.61 -0.70
C ALA A 368 -18.60 -11.38 -1.27
N THR A 369 -17.97 -10.21 -1.12
CA THR A 369 -18.30 -8.99 -1.88
C THR A 369 -17.38 -8.95 -3.08
N LYS A 370 -17.96 -8.88 -4.29
CA LYS A 370 -17.18 -8.98 -5.53
C LYS A 370 -16.78 -7.62 -6.09
N PHE A 371 -17.61 -6.62 -5.87
CA PHE A 371 -17.38 -5.27 -6.32
C PHE A 371 -18.10 -4.24 -5.45
N THR A 372 -17.66 -2.98 -5.57
CA THR A 372 -18.41 -1.78 -5.20
C THR A 372 -18.58 -0.93 -6.45
N HIS A 373 -19.79 -0.47 -6.73
CA HIS A 373 -20.15 0.20 -7.99
C HIS A 373 -20.56 1.66 -7.75
N PHE A 374 -20.11 2.56 -8.63
CA PHE A 374 -20.39 3.99 -8.60
C PHE A 374 -20.88 4.48 -9.96
N GLU A 375 -22.09 5.03 -9.97
CA GLU A 375 -22.66 5.77 -11.09
C GLU A 375 -23.50 6.94 -10.53
N GLN A 376 -23.55 8.07 -11.24
CA GLN A 376 -24.33 9.24 -10.82
C GLN A 376 -25.81 8.88 -10.63
N ALA A 377 -26.48 9.59 -9.72
CA ALA A 377 -27.86 9.37 -9.29
C ALA A 377 -28.15 8.04 -8.58
N LYS A 378 -27.13 7.24 -8.23
CA LYS A 378 -27.27 6.01 -7.41
C LYS A 378 -26.46 6.04 -6.13
N GLY A 379 -26.75 5.08 -5.25
CA GLY A 379 -25.97 4.84 -4.04
C GLY A 379 -26.25 5.88 -2.95
N ASN A 380 -25.19 6.51 -2.47
CA ASN A 380 -25.24 7.47 -1.37
C ASN A 380 -24.37 8.70 -1.66
N GLY A 381 -24.29 9.63 -0.70
CA GLY A 381 -23.39 10.78 -0.77
C GLY A 381 -23.72 11.73 -1.93
N SER A 382 -22.70 12.46 -2.37
CA SER A 382 -22.80 13.39 -3.49
C SER A 382 -23.06 12.72 -4.84
N ILE A 383 -22.52 11.52 -5.08
CA ILE A 383 -22.75 10.74 -6.31
C ILE A 383 -24.26 10.50 -6.51
N SER A 384 -24.98 10.13 -5.45
CA SER A 384 -26.44 9.93 -5.52
C SER A 384 -27.26 11.20 -5.80
N ALA A 385 -26.65 12.37 -5.59
CA ALA A 385 -27.27 13.67 -5.80
C ALA A 385 -26.83 14.34 -7.12
N SER A 386 -25.72 13.89 -7.72
CA SER A 386 -25.27 14.29 -9.04
C SER A 386 -26.12 13.57 -10.10
N THR A 387 -26.52 14.28 -11.16
CA THR A 387 -27.41 13.74 -12.20
C THR A 387 -26.55 13.42 -13.42
N PRO A 388 -26.62 12.22 -14.02
CA PRO A 388 -25.85 11.92 -15.21
C PRO A 388 -26.31 12.76 -16.40
N GLU A 389 -25.36 13.37 -17.08
CA GLU A 389 -25.50 14.19 -18.28
C GLU A 389 -24.66 13.60 -19.42
N THR A 390 -24.96 14.01 -20.65
CA THR A 390 -24.18 13.53 -21.80
C THR A 390 -22.78 14.10 -21.73
N GLY A 391 -21.78 13.22 -21.67
CA GLY A 391 -20.37 13.58 -21.70
C GLY A 391 -19.77 13.96 -20.36
N ASP A 392 -20.35 13.55 -19.23
CA ASP A 392 -19.76 13.76 -17.88
C ASP A 392 -18.41 13.04 -17.72
N LEU A 393 -18.26 11.89 -18.38
CA LEU A 393 -17.04 11.08 -18.39
C LEU A 393 -16.58 10.66 -16.98
N MET A 394 -17.50 10.30 -16.10
CA MET A 394 -17.18 9.80 -14.75
C MET A 394 -16.23 8.61 -14.85
N GLY A 395 -15.09 8.70 -14.14
CA GLY A 395 -14.04 7.69 -14.19
C GLY A 395 -12.97 7.92 -15.27
N ALA A 396 -12.96 9.09 -15.92
CA ALA A 396 -11.90 9.45 -16.89
C ALA A 396 -10.51 9.55 -16.23
N SER A 397 -10.46 9.89 -14.94
CA SER A 397 -9.24 9.91 -14.15
C SER A 397 -9.50 9.31 -12.76
N LEU A 398 -8.50 8.62 -12.21
CA LEU A 398 -8.61 7.89 -10.95
C LEU A 398 -7.33 8.02 -10.11
N ALA A 399 -7.51 8.31 -8.82
CA ALA A 399 -6.46 8.15 -7.81
C ALA A 399 -7.03 7.40 -6.61
N ALA A 400 -6.30 6.43 -6.08
CA ALA A 400 -6.74 5.65 -4.93
C ALA A 400 -5.54 5.31 -4.05
N GLY A 401 -5.81 5.04 -2.77
CA GLY A 401 -4.77 4.69 -1.83
C GLY A 401 -5.28 4.73 -0.39
N THR A 402 -4.35 4.87 0.55
CA THR A 402 -4.66 4.96 1.98
C THR A 402 -4.10 6.25 2.56
N THR A 403 -4.91 6.95 3.36
CA THR A 403 -4.46 8.10 4.16
C THR A 403 -3.35 7.72 5.15
N ALA A 404 -2.67 8.70 5.76
CA ALA A 404 -1.71 8.45 6.84
C ALA A 404 -2.28 7.68 8.06
N ALA A 405 -3.61 7.65 8.22
CA ALA A 405 -4.29 6.84 9.24
C ALA A 405 -4.60 5.40 8.78
N GLY A 406 -4.21 5.03 7.56
CA GLY A 406 -4.49 3.76 6.90
C GLY A 406 -5.91 3.59 6.39
N LYS A 407 -6.70 4.67 6.30
CA LYS A 407 -8.06 4.57 5.74
C LYS A 407 -8.02 4.59 4.22
N PRO A 408 -8.70 3.65 3.52
CA PRO A 408 -8.77 3.67 2.07
C PRO A 408 -9.58 4.86 1.56
N PHE A 409 -9.23 5.36 0.38
CA PHE A 409 -9.96 6.37 -0.34
C PHE A 409 -9.86 6.16 -1.86
N VAL A 410 -10.81 6.74 -2.59
CA VAL A 410 -10.78 6.86 -4.06
C VAL A 410 -11.18 8.28 -4.44
N VAL A 411 -10.48 8.88 -5.40
CA VAL A 411 -10.84 10.12 -6.09
C VAL A 411 -11.25 9.75 -7.51
N ILE A 412 -12.48 10.08 -7.87
CA ILE A 412 -13.06 9.79 -9.19
C ILE A 412 -13.23 11.12 -9.93
N GLY A 413 -12.52 11.30 -11.04
CA GLY A 413 -12.69 12.48 -11.89
C GLY A 413 -13.89 12.34 -12.83
N THR A 414 -14.61 13.44 -13.00
CA THR A 414 -15.77 13.60 -13.89
C THR A 414 -15.62 14.94 -14.63
N PRO A 415 -14.60 15.07 -15.49
CA PRO A 415 -14.19 16.36 -16.06
C PRO A 415 -15.24 16.98 -16.98
N GLY A 416 -16.19 16.19 -17.47
CA GLY A 416 -17.24 16.68 -18.35
C GLY A 416 -18.48 17.24 -17.64
N GLU A 417 -18.59 17.07 -16.31
CA GLU A 417 -19.75 17.49 -15.53
C GLU A 417 -20.07 18.98 -15.74
N SER A 418 -21.36 19.30 -15.89
CA SER A 418 -21.82 20.68 -15.90
C SER A 418 -22.09 21.22 -14.50
N LEU A 419 -21.53 22.38 -14.16
CA LEU A 419 -21.90 23.10 -12.93
C LEU A 419 -22.94 24.17 -13.26
N GLY A 420 -24.21 23.80 -13.13
CA GLY A 420 -25.33 24.70 -13.44
C GLY A 420 -25.44 25.00 -14.93
N SER A 421 -24.93 26.15 -15.39
CA SER A 421 -24.91 26.51 -16.82
C SER A 421 -23.52 26.47 -17.45
N LEU A 422 -22.51 26.07 -16.67
CA LEU A 422 -21.12 25.97 -17.10
C LEU A 422 -20.87 24.54 -17.58
N ALA A 423 -20.93 24.32 -18.89
CA ALA A 423 -20.71 23.01 -19.48
C ALA A 423 -19.24 22.59 -19.31
N ALA A 424 -19.00 21.32 -18.97
CA ALA A 424 -17.65 20.77 -18.77
C ALA A 424 -16.76 21.61 -17.84
N ALA A 425 -17.38 22.18 -16.79
CA ALA A 425 -16.61 22.79 -15.70
C ALA A 425 -15.90 21.71 -14.88
N GLY A 426 -16.52 20.52 -14.76
CA GLY A 426 -15.96 19.34 -14.13
C GLY A 426 -16.19 19.26 -12.62
N GLU A 427 -16.25 18.02 -12.13
CA GLU A 427 -16.26 17.71 -10.70
C GLU A 427 -15.44 16.45 -10.40
N ALA A 428 -15.03 16.28 -9.15
CA ALA A 428 -14.47 15.02 -8.66
C ALA A 428 -15.24 14.51 -7.43
N PHE A 429 -15.33 13.19 -7.27
CA PHE A 429 -15.86 12.57 -6.06
C PHE A 429 -14.74 11.99 -5.19
N TYR A 430 -14.69 12.40 -3.92
CA TYR A 430 -13.86 11.77 -2.91
C TYR A 430 -14.67 10.72 -2.14
N VAL A 431 -14.39 9.45 -2.43
CA VAL A 431 -14.98 8.27 -1.77
C VAL A 431 -14.13 7.89 -0.55
N HIS A 432 -14.75 7.84 0.63
CA HIS A 432 -14.09 7.46 1.87
C HIS A 432 -15.11 6.97 2.90
N ASP A 433 -14.69 6.11 3.84
CA ASP A 433 -15.52 5.67 4.98
C ASP A 433 -16.95 5.21 4.59
N GLY A 434 -17.11 4.58 3.42
CA GLY A 434 -18.40 4.09 2.90
C GLY A 434 -19.36 5.18 2.40
N THR A 435 -18.90 6.41 2.24
CA THR A 435 -19.64 7.54 1.66
C THR A 435 -18.79 8.24 0.60
N ASN A 436 -19.34 9.28 -0.04
CA ASN A 436 -18.61 10.12 -0.97
C ASN A 436 -19.08 11.58 -0.89
N VAL A 437 -18.21 12.50 -1.30
CA VAL A 437 -18.46 13.95 -1.35
C VAL A 437 -17.87 14.54 -2.64
N THR A 438 -18.56 15.52 -3.23
CA THR A 438 -18.09 16.22 -4.45
C THR A 438 -17.06 17.31 -4.14
N LEU A 439 -16.14 17.53 -5.07
CA LEU A 439 -15.12 18.57 -5.14
C LEU A 439 -15.24 19.29 -6.49
N HIS A 440 -15.39 20.61 -6.49
CA HIS A 440 -15.46 21.43 -7.71
C HIS A 440 -15.21 22.92 -7.39
N GLN A 441 -14.91 23.75 -8.39
CA GLN A 441 -14.55 25.17 -8.24
C GLN A 441 -15.73 26.12 -7.97
N ASP A 442 -16.99 25.71 -8.22
CA ASP A 442 -18.20 26.48 -7.80
C ASP A 442 -18.50 26.36 -6.29
N ARG A 443 -17.45 26.34 -5.46
CA ARG A 443 -17.53 26.31 -4.00
C ARG A 443 -16.62 27.37 -3.42
N ALA A 444 -17.10 28.08 -2.40
CA ALA A 444 -16.36 29.18 -1.79
C ALA A 444 -15.04 28.77 -1.11
N ASP A 445 -14.88 27.49 -0.75
CA ASP A 445 -13.67 26.94 -0.15
C ASP A 445 -12.68 26.37 -1.18
N THR A 446 -13.11 26.11 -2.42
CA THR A 446 -12.23 25.61 -3.49
C THR A 446 -11.54 26.77 -4.20
N PRO A 447 -10.20 26.77 -4.31
CA PRO A 447 -9.45 27.75 -5.10
C PRO A 447 -9.85 27.78 -6.58
N GLY A 448 -9.82 28.96 -7.21
CA GLY A 448 -10.21 29.17 -8.60
C GLY A 448 -11.67 29.61 -8.76
N THR A 449 -12.10 29.83 -10.01
CA THR A 449 -13.49 30.13 -10.36
C THR A 449 -13.93 29.11 -11.39
N ALA A 450 -15.14 28.54 -11.25
CA ALA A 450 -15.63 27.64 -12.28
C ALA A 450 -16.02 28.41 -13.56
N GLU A 451 -15.57 27.89 -14.69
CA GLU A 451 -15.83 28.37 -16.05
C GLU A 451 -16.25 27.20 -16.94
N ALA A 452 -16.81 27.51 -18.11
CA ALA A 452 -17.20 26.47 -19.05
C ALA A 452 -15.95 25.94 -19.77
N GLY A 453 -15.69 24.64 -19.68
CA GLY A 453 -14.55 23.98 -20.32
C GLY A 453 -13.29 23.84 -19.46
N ASP A 454 -13.34 24.20 -18.18
CA ASP A 454 -12.23 24.03 -17.21
C ASP A 454 -11.76 22.59 -17.10
N ARG A 455 -12.70 21.64 -17.23
CA ARG A 455 -12.46 20.20 -17.09
C ARG A 455 -11.76 19.88 -15.77
N PHE A 456 -12.24 20.46 -14.68
CA PHE A 456 -11.76 20.15 -13.34
C PHE A 456 -11.77 18.63 -13.13
N SER A 457 -10.63 18.07 -12.73
CA SER A 457 -10.36 16.63 -12.59
C SER A 457 -10.09 15.83 -13.87
N GLU A 458 -9.71 16.49 -14.95
CA GLU A 458 -9.16 15.79 -16.13
C GLU A 458 -7.91 14.97 -15.76
N SER A 459 -7.13 15.44 -14.78
CA SER A 459 -6.09 14.65 -14.14
C SER A 459 -6.23 14.68 -12.61
N VAL A 460 -5.96 13.55 -11.95
CA VAL A 460 -5.97 13.44 -10.49
C VAL A 460 -4.77 12.62 -10.01
N ALA A 461 -4.17 13.04 -8.90
CA ALA A 461 -3.18 12.27 -8.16
C ALA A 461 -3.43 12.42 -6.66
N ALA A 462 -3.08 11.40 -5.89
CA ALA A 462 -3.16 11.45 -4.44
C ALA A 462 -2.10 10.56 -3.82
N ASP A 463 -1.64 10.92 -2.63
CA ASP A 463 -0.82 10.07 -1.78
C ASP A 463 -1.42 9.96 -0.37
N ALA A 464 -0.66 9.58 0.65
CA ALA A 464 -1.18 9.43 2.00
C ALA A 464 -1.54 10.77 2.69
N ASN A 465 -1.07 11.90 2.14
CA ASN A 465 -1.09 13.23 2.75
C ASN A 465 -1.96 14.21 1.94
N HIS A 466 -1.81 14.22 0.62
CA HIS A 466 -2.39 15.24 -0.25
C HIS A 466 -3.11 14.66 -1.47
N ILE A 467 -4.03 15.44 -2.01
CA ILE A 467 -4.74 15.20 -3.27
C ILE A 467 -4.45 16.40 -4.19
N ALA A 468 -4.07 16.15 -5.44
CA ALA A 468 -3.89 17.17 -6.48
C ALA A 468 -4.86 16.88 -7.63
N ILE A 469 -5.55 17.92 -8.08
CA ILE A 469 -6.56 17.85 -9.15
C ILE A 469 -6.19 18.89 -10.21
N GLY A 470 -5.97 18.43 -11.44
CA GLY A 470 -5.69 19.28 -12.59
C GLY A 470 -6.95 19.88 -13.20
N VAL A 471 -6.78 21.08 -13.75
CA VAL A 471 -7.81 21.89 -14.40
C VAL A 471 -7.22 22.48 -15.69
N PRO A 472 -6.80 21.65 -16.65
CA PRO A 472 -6.04 22.12 -17.81
C PRO A 472 -6.83 23.07 -18.72
N GLY A 473 -8.16 23.09 -18.62
CA GLY A 473 -9.02 24.00 -19.38
C GLY A 473 -9.14 25.42 -18.80
N GLU A 474 -8.67 25.65 -17.58
CA GLU A 474 -8.78 26.95 -16.88
C GLU A 474 -8.18 28.09 -17.73
N ALA A 475 -8.91 29.21 -17.81
CA ALA A 475 -8.38 30.43 -18.40
C ALA A 475 -7.76 31.35 -17.35
N ILE A 476 -6.51 31.78 -17.59
CA ILE A 476 -5.86 32.77 -16.73
C ILE A 476 -5.89 34.12 -17.45
N GLY A 477 -6.78 35.01 -17.00
CA GLY A 477 -7.00 36.30 -17.63
C GLY A 477 -7.58 36.18 -19.05
N THR A 478 -6.75 36.34 -20.08
CA THR A 478 -7.17 36.16 -21.49
C THR A 478 -6.59 34.90 -22.14
N ASP A 479 -5.77 34.18 -21.40
CA ASP A 479 -5.03 33.03 -21.91
C ASP A 479 -5.87 31.78 -21.66
N ALA A 480 -6.64 31.40 -22.69
CA ALA A 480 -7.53 30.25 -22.65
C ALA A 480 -6.75 28.95 -22.58
N GLU A 481 -7.23 27.99 -21.77
CA GLU A 481 -6.57 26.69 -21.59
C GLU A 481 -5.10 26.82 -21.14
N ALA A 482 -4.79 27.87 -20.37
CA ALA A 482 -3.51 28.01 -19.68
C ALA A 482 -3.36 26.93 -18.61
N GLY A 483 -4.46 26.64 -17.91
CA GLY A 483 -4.56 25.54 -16.96
C GLY A 483 -4.23 25.90 -15.51
N GLY A 484 -4.58 24.98 -14.61
CA GLY A 484 -4.41 25.13 -13.17
C GLY A 484 -4.38 23.80 -12.42
N VAL A 485 -4.01 23.85 -11.13
CA VAL A 485 -4.09 22.71 -10.21
C VAL A 485 -4.63 23.15 -8.86
N THR A 486 -5.55 22.38 -8.30
CA THR A 486 -6.02 22.54 -6.92
C THR A 486 -5.50 21.42 -6.02
N VAL A 487 -5.00 21.76 -4.83
CA VAL A 487 -4.46 20.80 -3.86
C VAL A 487 -5.28 20.80 -2.57
N TYR A 488 -5.57 19.59 -2.07
CA TYR A 488 -6.33 19.33 -0.84
C TYR A 488 -5.49 18.48 0.13
N SER A 489 -5.82 18.55 1.41
CA SER A 489 -5.42 17.53 2.40
C SER A 489 -6.56 16.53 2.62
N HIS A 490 -6.22 15.32 3.08
CA HIS A 490 -7.23 14.33 3.51
C HIS A 490 -7.98 14.71 4.80
N ALA A 491 -7.58 15.78 5.50
CA ALA A 491 -8.31 16.25 6.66
C ALA A 491 -9.69 16.74 6.23
N LEU A 492 -10.74 16.21 6.84
CA LEU A 492 -12.11 16.57 6.48
C LEU A 492 -12.57 17.85 7.19
N ASN A 493 -13.11 18.79 6.43
CA ASN A 493 -13.71 20.02 6.95
C ASN A 493 -15.08 19.78 7.63
N ALA A 494 -15.78 20.85 8.01
CA ALA A 494 -17.07 20.76 8.70
C ALA A 494 -18.14 20.06 7.83
N GLU A 495 -18.05 20.22 6.51
CA GLU A 495 -18.90 19.62 5.50
C GLU A 495 -18.46 18.21 5.06
N LYS A 496 -17.45 17.64 5.73
CA LYS A 496 -16.89 16.31 5.44
C LYS A 496 -16.16 16.20 4.10
N ARG A 497 -15.71 17.30 3.51
CA ARG A 497 -14.84 17.32 2.32
C ARG A 497 -13.36 17.36 2.72
N PRO A 498 -12.46 16.74 1.95
CA PRO A 498 -11.03 17.07 1.97
C PRO A 498 -10.83 18.59 2.06
N THR A 499 -9.95 19.03 2.96
CA THR A 499 -9.76 20.46 3.21
C THR A 499 -8.91 21.05 2.08
N PRO A 500 -9.43 22.02 1.32
CA PRO A 500 -8.66 22.71 0.29
C PRO A 500 -7.47 23.45 0.91
N LEU A 501 -6.32 23.42 0.23
CA LEU A 501 -5.09 24.07 0.71
C LEU A 501 -4.75 25.30 -0.13
N PHE A 502 -4.60 25.12 -1.45
CA PHE A 502 -4.26 26.17 -2.39
C PHE A 502 -4.58 25.76 -3.82
N GLY A 503 -4.74 26.76 -4.70
CA GLY A 503 -4.71 26.61 -6.15
C GLY A 503 -3.39 27.16 -6.69
N MET A 504 -2.99 26.70 -7.87
CA MET A 504 -1.81 27.19 -8.56
C MET A 504 -1.99 27.20 -10.08
N ASP A 505 -1.36 28.17 -10.70
CA ASP A 505 -1.25 28.40 -12.14
C ASP A 505 0.12 29.06 -12.41
N GLN A 506 0.46 29.27 -13.69
CA GLN A 506 1.74 29.84 -14.11
C GLN A 506 1.78 31.40 -14.05
N ASP A 507 0.73 32.09 -13.57
CA ASP A 507 0.72 33.56 -13.37
C ASP A 507 1.03 33.97 -11.91
N LEU A 508 1.14 33.01 -11.00
CA LEU A 508 1.60 33.28 -9.63
C LEU A 508 3.08 33.65 -9.59
N ASP A 509 3.44 34.73 -8.89
CA ASP A 509 4.84 35.16 -8.64
C ASP A 509 5.76 34.05 -8.07
N THR A 510 5.16 33.03 -7.45
CA THR A 510 5.86 31.88 -6.83
C THR A 510 5.98 30.67 -7.73
N VAL A 511 5.43 30.73 -8.95
CA VAL A 511 5.47 29.67 -9.97
C VAL A 511 6.24 30.23 -11.16
N SER A 512 7.27 29.53 -11.61
CA SER A 512 8.06 29.96 -12.75
C SER A 512 7.32 29.69 -14.05
N GLY A 513 7.61 30.51 -15.06
CA GLY A 513 6.92 30.47 -16.35
C GLY A 513 5.99 31.67 -16.46
N GLY A 514 5.17 31.69 -17.50
CA GLY A 514 4.04 32.59 -17.62
C GLY A 514 2.93 31.82 -18.30
N SER A 515 1.68 32.13 -17.98
CA SER A 515 0.54 31.53 -18.64
C SER A 515 0.48 31.95 -20.11
N GLU A 516 0.37 30.98 -21.00
CA GLU A 516 0.14 31.16 -22.43
C GLU A 516 -1.12 30.36 -22.86
N PRO A 517 -1.82 30.80 -23.92
CA PRO A 517 -2.98 30.05 -24.41
C PRO A 517 -2.59 28.63 -24.86
N GLY A 518 -3.23 27.62 -24.26
CA GLY A 518 -3.01 26.22 -24.60
C GLY A 518 -1.83 25.56 -23.91
N ASP A 519 -1.26 26.13 -22.85
CA ASP A 519 -0.22 25.48 -22.03
C ASP A 519 -0.69 24.15 -21.43
N LEU A 520 -1.97 24.11 -21.02
CA LEU A 520 -2.60 22.97 -20.37
C LEU A 520 -1.89 22.58 -19.06
N PHE A 521 -1.48 23.57 -18.26
CA PHE A 521 -0.91 23.32 -16.94
C PHE A 521 -1.87 22.47 -16.09
N GLY A 522 -1.40 21.33 -15.57
CA GLY A 522 -2.26 20.38 -14.88
C GLY A 522 -2.89 19.31 -15.78
N ALA A 523 -2.52 19.22 -17.06
CA ALA A 523 -2.95 18.12 -17.93
C ALA A 523 -2.51 16.74 -17.39
N SER A 524 -1.39 16.70 -16.66
CA SER A 524 -0.98 15.53 -15.89
C SER A 524 -0.42 15.94 -14.52
N VAL A 525 -0.71 15.16 -13.49
CA VAL A 525 -0.23 15.40 -12.12
C VAL A 525 0.25 14.10 -11.47
N ALA A 526 1.27 14.18 -10.62
CA ALA A 526 1.73 13.06 -9.81
C ALA A 526 2.19 13.51 -8.41
N LEU A 527 1.92 12.68 -7.40
CA LEU A 527 2.32 12.91 -6.01
C LEU A 527 3.16 11.74 -5.49
N ALA A 528 4.15 12.02 -4.65
CA ALA A 528 4.89 11.02 -3.90
C ALA A 528 5.10 11.47 -2.44
N PRO A 529 4.86 10.60 -1.44
CA PRO A 529 5.12 10.91 -0.04
C PRO A 529 6.59 11.27 0.20
N TYR A 530 6.81 12.36 0.91
CA TYR A 530 8.11 12.91 1.17
C TYR A 530 8.35 13.08 2.66
N ARG A 531 9.51 12.57 3.10
CA ARG A 531 10.04 12.82 4.43
C ARG A 531 11.27 13.72 4.32
N PRO A 532 11.18 15.00 4.72
CA PRO A 532 12.33 15.89 4.67
C PRO A 532 13.38 15.51 5.73
N ALA A 533 14.63 15.89 5.47
CA ALA A 533 15.71 15.73 6.45
C ALA A 533 15.35 16.41 7.78
N GLY A 534 15.56 15.69 8.88
CA GLY A 534 15.24 16.17 10.23
C GLY A 534 13.78 15.97 10.68
N SER A 535 12.86 15.60 9.79
CA SER A 535 11.50 15.19 10.19
C SER A 535 11.49 13.74 10.69
N ALA A 536 10.58 13.41 11.60
CA ALA A 536 10.34 12.03 12.03
C ALA A 536 9.33 11.29 11.13
N LYS A 537 8.56 12.00 10.29
CA LYS A 537 7.44 11.46 9.52
C LYS A 537 7.52 11.87 8.05
N ALA A 538 6.88 11.08 7.19
CA ALA A 538 6.65 11.37 5.78
C ALA A 538 5.29 12.06 5.60
N ASP A 539 5.10 13.21 6.23
CA ASP A 539 3.85 13.99 6.27
C ASP A 539 3.81 15.13 5.22
N GLU A 540 4.74 15.11 4.29
CA GLU A 540 4.81 16.02 3.15
C GLU A 540 4.69 15.25 1.84
N SER A 541 4.58 15.97 0.73
CA SER A 541 4.54 15.38 -0.62
C SER A 541 5.42 16.16 -1.57
N LEU A 542 5.98 15.48 -2.57
CA LEU A 542 6.46 16.12 -3.79
C LEU A 542 5.40 15.99 -4.87
N LEU A 543 5.09 17.10 -5.52
CA LEU A 543 4.10 17.23 -6.59
C LEU A 543 4.83 17.52 -7.91
N ALA A 544 4.44 16.84 -8.97
CA ALA A 544 4.83 17.15 -10.34
C ALA A 544 3.59 17.50 -11.16
N ILE A 545 3.72 18.53 -12.00
CA ILE A 545 2.64 19.04 -12.84
C ILE A 545 3.16 19.19 -14.26
N GLY A 546 2.53 18.49 -15.21
CA GLY A 546 2.81 18.62 -16.64
C GLY A 546 2.04 19.78 -17.27
N SER A 547 2.71 20.44 -18.21
CA SER A 547 2.18 21.50 -19.08
C SER A 547 2.61 21.16 -20.51
N PRO A 548 1.98 20.17 -21.17
CA PRO A 548 2.44 19.63 -22.45
C PRO A 548 2.32 20.62 -23.61
N GLY A 549 1.50 21.67 -23.48
CA GLY A 549 1.35 22.70 -24.50
C GLY A 549 2.38 23.82 -24.43
N GLU A 550 3.13 23.91 -23.32
CA GLU A 550 4.14 24.95 -23.08
C GLU A 550 5.10 25.14 -24.26
N ALA A 551 5.32 26.39 -24.66
CA ALA A 551 6.32 26.74 -25.65
C ALA A 551 7.70 26.99 -25.02
N LEU A 552 8.75 26.36 -25.56
CA LEU A 552 10.12 26.60 -25.10
C LEU A 552 10.93 27.41 -26.10
N ASN A 553 11.66 28.42 -25.59
CA ASN A 553 12.60 29.19 -26.39
C ASN A 553 13.95 28.47 -26.47
N VAL A 554 14.18 27.72 -27.55
CA VAL A 554 15.43 26.98 -27.79
C VAL A 554 16.28 27.75 -28.80
N ASN A 555 17.48 28.18 -28.39
CA ASN A 555 18.41 28.95 -29.23
C ASN A 555 17.80 30.23 -29.84
N GLY A 556 16.94 30.91 -29.08
CA GLY A 556 16.25 32.13 -29.50
C GLY A 556 15.08 31.91 -30.47
N VAL A 557 14.64 30.66 -30.65
CA VAL A 557 13.45 30.29 -31.43
C VAL A 557 12.43 29.66 -30.50
N SER A 558 11.22 30.22 -30.46
CA SER A 558 10.09 29.60 -29.77
C SER A 558 9.67 28.34 -30.53
N LYS A 559 9.65 27.21 -29.81
CA LYS A 559 9.11 25.94 -30.25
C LYS A 559 7.82 25.71 -29.48
N ALA A 560 6.69 25.78 -30.18
CA ALA A 560 5.37 25.58 -29.59
C ALA A 560 5.16 24.11 -29.20
N GLU A 561 4.36 23.86 -28.16
CA GLU A 561 3.96 22.51 -27.73
C GLU A 561 5.16 21.58 -27.50
N THR A 562 6.30 22.13 -27.07
CA THR A 562 7.43 21.31 -26.64
C THR A 562 7.10 20.66 -25.30
N GLY A 563 6.43 21.41 -24.42
CA GLY A 563 5.96 20.94 -23.13
C GLY A 563 6.98 21.08 -22.00
N SER A 564 6.49 21.10 -20.77
CA SER A 564 7.30 21.19 -19.56
C SER A 564 6.67 20.44 -18.37
N VAL A 565 7.47 20.26 -17.31
CA VAL A 565 7.00 19.79 -16.00
C VAL A 565 7.57 20.70 -14.92
N LEU A 566 6.72 21.19 -14.01
CA LEU A 566 7.13 21.88 -12.79
C LEU A 566 7.00 20.95 -11.59
N THR A 567 7.97 20.99 -10.67
CA THR A 567 7.92 20.22 -9.43
C THR A 567 7.88 21.10 -8.18
N PHE A 568 7.16 20.64 -7.17
CA PHE A 568 6.88 21.38 -5.94
C PHE A 568 7.02 20.49 -4.73
N ARG A 569 7.41 21.08 -3.60
CA ARG A 569 7.27 20.47 -2.28
C ARG A 569 6.00 21.02 -1.63
N VAL A 570 5.09 20.15 -1.23
CA VAL A 570 3.90 20.47 -0.44
C VAL A 570 4.15 20.08 1.01
N THR A 571 4.15 21.07 1.90
CA THR A 571 4.47 20.87 3.33
C THR A 571 3.27 20.35 4.10
N ALA A 572 3.51 19.77 5.27
CA ALA A 572 2.46 19.27 6.17
C ALA A 572 1.48 20.37 6.65
N ASN A 573 1.89 21.64 6.60
CA ASN A 573 1.05 22.78 6.95
C ASN A 573 0.23 23.30 5.76
N GLY A 574 0.29 22.63 4.61
CA GLY A 574 -0.46 22.99 3.42
C GLY A 574 0.06 24.25 2.71
N THR A 575 1.38 24.43 2.68
CA THR A 575 2.05 25.43 1.83
C THR A 575 2.92 24.75 0.79
N PHE A 576 3.26 25.44 -0.31
CA PHE A 576 4.14 24.89 -1.32
C PHE A 576 5.41 25.73 -1.54
N THR A 577 6.40 25.11 -2.16
CA THR A 577 7.58 25.79 -2.72
C THR A 577 7.98 25.06 -3.99
N GLN A 578 8.15 25.79 -5.08
CA GLN A 578 8.65 25.20 -6.32
C GLN A 578 10.11 24.74 -6.15
N LEU A 579 10.43 23.59 -6.72
CA LEU A 579 11.74 22.97 -6.71
C LEU A 579 12.45 23.16 -8.05
N ASN A 580 11.85 22.69 -9.14
CA ASN A 580 12.46 22.70 -10.47
C ASN A 580 11.44 23.01 -11.57
N GLY A 581 11.94 23.49 -12.70
CA GLY A 581 11.28 23.42 -14.00
C GLY A 581 12.07 22.49 -14.91
N ILE A 582 11.37 21.60 -15.62
CA ILE A 582 11.94 20.46 -16.34
C ILE A 582 11.39 20.44 -17.76
N SER A 583 12.26 20.20 -18.72
CA SER A 583 11.93 19.97 -20.13
C SER A 583 12.91 18.96 -20.73
N SER A 584 12.70 18.53 -21.97
CA SER A 584 13.71 17.78 -22.74
C SER A 584 14.93 18.66 -23.06
N GLY A 585 16.07 18.01 -23.33
CA GLY A 585 17.34 18.68 -23.56
C GLY A 585 17.32 19.81 -24.58
N THR A 586 18.07 20.85 -24.29
CA THR A 586 18.40 21.91 -25.25
C THR A 586 19.85 21.81 -25.67
N GLY A 587 20.23 22.44 -26.78
CA GLY A 587 21.62 22.37 -27.28
C GLY A 587 22.70 22.93 -26.34
N ASP A 588 22.30 23.58 -25.25
CA ASP A 588 23.16 24.31 -24.30
C ASP A 588 23.05 23.79 -22.85
N ASP A 589 22.37 22.66 -22.60
CA ASP A 589 22.23 22.05 -21.27
C ASP A 589 22.74 20.59 -21.22
N ASP A 590 22.73 20.03 -20.00
CA ASP A 590 23.13 18.65 -19.73
C ASP A 590 21.93 17.69 -19.67
N VAL A 591 20.72 18.14 -20.04
CA VAL A 591 19.50 17.31 -20.02
C VAL A 591 19.44 16.46 -21.28
N SER A 592 19.04 15.20 -21.14
CA SER A 592 18.97 14.29 -22.30
C SER A 592 17.77 14.58 -23.22
N GLY A 593 17.87 14.11 -24.47
CA GLY A 593 16.86 14.33 -25.52
C GLY A 593 17.02 15.66 -26.25
N THR A 594 16.10 15.97 -27.17
CA THR A 594 16.09 17.23 -27.90
C THR A 594 14.70 17.81 -27.92
N SER A 595 14.53 19.01 -27.37
CA SER A 595 13.29 19.77 -27.42
C SER A 595 12.94 20.18 -28.84
N GLU A 596 11.84 19.65 -29.39
CA GLU A 596 11.23 19.94 -30.68
C GLU A 596 9.79 20.46 -30.52
N ALA A 597 9.22 21.02 -31.60
CA ALA A 597 7.86 21.54 -31.54
C ALA A 597 6.86 20.38 -31.68
N GLY A 598 5.91 20.29 -30.74
CA GLY A 598 4.90 19.23 -30.72
C GLY A 598 5.33 17.93 -30.03
N ASP A 599 6.39 17.94 -29.22
CA ASP A 599 6.82 16.76 -28.46
C ASP A 599 5.88 16.42 -27.29
N HIS A 600 5.18 17.44 -26.76
CA HIS A 600 4.27 17.33 -25.63
C HIS A 600 4.93 16.69 -24.39
N PHE A 601 6.14 17.14 -24.05
CA PHE A 601 6.82 16.74 -22.82
C PHE A 601 5.93 17.06 -21.61
N GLY A 602 5.68 16.08 -20.75
CA GLY A 602 4.75 16.26 -19.63
C GLY A 602 3.32 15.82 -19.93
N ALA A 603 3.05 15.21 -21.09
CA ALA A 603 1.74 14.64 -21.41
C ALA A 603 1.29 13.58 -20.40
N THR A 604 2.23 12.82 -19.83
CA THR A 604 1.99 11.96 -18.68
C THR A 604 3.12 12.10 -17.66
N VAL A 605 2.78 11.99 -16.37
CA VAL A 605 3.77 11.99 -15.28
C VAL A 605 3.43 10.91 -14.26
N THR A 606 4.45 10.27 -13.70
CA THR A 606 4.32 9.38 -12.54
C THR A 606 5.49 9.61 -11.59
N ALA A 607 5.25 9.52 -10.29
CA ALA A 607 6.26 9.77 -9.26
C ALA A 607 6.27 8.65 -8.21
N ILE A 608 7.42 8.41 -7.59
CA ILE A 608 7.57 7.41 -6.54
C ILE A 608 8.66 7.79 -5.54
N ASN A 609 8.44 7.44 -4.28
CA ASN A 609 9.50 7.32 -3.29
C ASN A 609 9.89 5.84 -3.16
N THR A 610 11.09 5.48 -3.60
CA THR A 610 11.57 4.08 -3.55
C THR A 610 11.96 3.63 -2.14
N ALA A 611 12.01 4.57 -1.19
CA ALA A 611 12.31 4.34 0.22
C ALA A 611 11.35 5.14 1.12
N PRO A 612 10.04 4.79 1.14
CA PRO A 612 8.97 5.60 1.75
C PRO A 612 9.15 5.87 3.24
N ARG A 613 9.99 5.10 3.94
CA ARG A 613 10.26 5.26 5.38
C ARG A 613 11.60 5.92 5.70
N GLU A 614 12.41 6.20 4.68
CA GLU A 614 13.69 6.88 4.84
C GLU A 614 13.51 8.39 4.64
N VAL A 615 14.58 9.16 4.83
CA VAL A 615 14.60 10.56 4.38
C VAL A 615 14.58 10.53 2.86
N GLY A 616 13.72 11.34 2.23
CA GLY A 616 13.70 11.48 0.78
C GLY A 616 15.02 12.10 0.28
N THR A 617 15.60 11.51 -0.76
CA THR A 617 16.87 11.95 -1.37
C THR A 617 16.71 12.03 -2.88
N GLU A 618 17.70 12.62 -3.56
CA GLU A 618 17.73 12.65 -5.02
C GLU A 618 17.64 11.24 -5.64
N ALA A 619 18.22 10.24 -4.96
CA ALA A 619 18.21 8.85 -5.43
C ALA A 619 16.85 8.15 -5.24
N THR A 620 16.13 8.50 -4.18
CA THR A 620 14.89 7.80 -3.77
C THR A 620 13.61 8.45 -4.30
N MET A 621 13.63 9.77 -4.53
CA MET A 621 12.50 10.50 -5.11
C MET A 621 12.63 10.57 -6.64
N LYS A 622 11.89 9.72 -7.35
CA LYS A 622 11.95 9.60 -8.81
C LYS A 622 10.65 10.02 -9.47
N MET A 623 10.76 10.54 -10.68
CA MET A 623 9.64 10.86 -11.56
C MET A 623 9.96 10.41 -12.97
N ALA A 624 8.96 9.96 -13.72
CA ALA A 624 9.05 9.66 -15.14
C ALA A 624 8.05 10.54 -15.88
N VAL A 625 8.48 11.04 -17.03
CA VAL A 625 7.73 11.95 -17.89
C VAL A 625 7.57 11.31 -19.25
N GLY A 626 6.32 11.22 -19.73
CA GLY A 626 6.01 10.75 -21.07
C GLY A 626 6.10 11.86 -22.10
N ILE A 627 6.62 11.51 -23.28
CA ILE A 627 6.80 12.40 -24.42
C ILE A 627 6.26 11.68 -25.66
N PRO A 628 4.93 11.46 -25.74
CA PRO A 628 4.34 10.52 -26.68
C PRO A 628 4.52 10.92 -28.16
N ASP A 629 4.75 12.20 -28.43
CA ASP A 629 4.80 12.72 -29.80
C ASP A 629 6.23 12.98 -30.30
N GLU A 630 7.23 12.68 -29.47
CA GLU A 630 8.66 12.68 -29.81
C GLU A 630 8.96 11.88 -31.09
N ALA A 631 9.79 12.46 -31.95
CA ALA A 631 10.25 11.86 -33.19
C ALA A 631 11.65 11.23 -33.05
N ILE A 632 11.72 9.90 -33.03
CA ILE A 632 13.01 9.20 -33.00
C ILE A 632 13.54 9.00 -34.42
N GLY A 633 14.52 9.82 -34.78
CA GLY A 633 15.15 9.83 -36.11
C GLY A 633 14.17 10.25 -37.21
N THR A 634 13.56 9.29 -37.90
CA THR A 634 12.53 9.58 -38.93
C THR A 634 11.14 9.04 -38.57
N ALA A 635 11.03 8.33 -37.44
CA ALA A 635 9.79 7.78 -36.95
C ALA A 635 9.04 8.84 -36.13
N LYS A 636 8.10 9.53 -36.78
CA LYS A 636 7.24 10.53 -36.14
C LYS A 636 6.39 9.93 -35.03
N SER A 637 6.26 10.61 -33.89
CA SER A 637 5.46 10.16 -32.75
C SER A 637 5.77 8.70 -32.37
N SER A 638 7.07 8.36 -32.40
CA SER A 638 7.54 7.09 -31.85
C SER A 638 7.42 7.13 -30.34
N GLY A 639 7.66 8.29 -29.76
CA GLY A 639 7.54 8.58 -28.34
C GLY A 639 8.79 8.19 -27.54
N ALA A 640 8.91 8.81 -26.37
CA ALA A 640 9.97 8.56 -25.40
C ALA A 640 9.46 8.67 -23.95
N VAL A 641 10.29 8.23 -23.01
CA VAL A 641 10.12 8.45 -21.57
C VAL A 641 11.40 9.04 -21.01
N HIS A 642 11.29 10.05 -20.15
CA HIS A 642 12.42 10.67 -19.49
C HIS A 642 12.27 10.58 -17.97
N VAL A 643 13.22 9.93 -17.30
CA VAL A 643 13.23 9.74 -15.85
C VAL A 643 14.10 10.80 -15.19
N PHE A 644 13.62 11.42 -14.12
CA PHE A 644 14.30 12.45 -13.34
C PHE A 644 14.29 12.13 -11.83
N SER A 645 15.15 12.81 -11.10
CA SER A 645 14.96 13.01 -9.67
C SER A 645 13.98 14.16 -9.41
N MET A 646 13.10 14.03 -8.42
CA MET A 646 12.22 15.13 -8.03
C MET A 646 12.94 16.19 -7.15
N LEU A 647 14.08 15.82 -6.55
CA LEU A 647 14.84 16.69 -5.65
C LEU A 647 16.14 17.20 -6.29
N GLY A 648 16.71 16.44 -7.22
CA GLY A 648 17.95 16.81 -7.90
C GLY A 648 17.73 17.85 -9.00
N SER A 649 18.81 18.50 -9.42
CA SER A 649 18.79 19.36 -10.61
C SER A 649 18.54 18.53 -11.88
N PRO A 650 17.76 19.04 -12.85
CA PRO A 650 17.61 18.40 -14.17
C PRO A 650 18.98 18.16 -14.83
N GLY A 651 19.15 17.04 -15.54
CA GLY A 651 20.42 16.64 -16.20
C GLY A 651 21.44 15.95 -15.28
N ALA A 652 21.33 16.08 -13.95
CA ALA A 652 22.34 15.52 -13.04
C ALA A 652 22.19 14.00 -12.83
N ASN A 653 20.95 13.50 -12.84
CA ASN A 653 20.59 12.11 -12.54
C ASN A 653 19.42 11.63 -13.42
N ASP A 654 19.24 12.25 -14.59
CA ASP A 654 18.18 11.92 -15.51
C ASP A 654 18.55 10.73 -16.41
N LYS A 655 17.54 10.13 -17.04
CA LYS A 655 17.73 9.01 -17.95
C LYS A 655 16.65 9.00 -19.03
N TRP A 656 17.12 9.10 -20.27
CA TRP A 656 16.29 8.97 -21.47
C TRP A 656 16.01 7.50 -21.78
N ILE A 657 14.81 7.21 -22.27
CA ILE A 657 14.36 5.86 -22.64
C ILE A 657 13.53 5.94 -23.92
N GLU A 658 14.00 5.27 -24.96
CA GLU A 658 13.32 5.12 -26.24
C GLU A 658 13.45 3.69 -26.80
N SER A 659 12.77 3.40 -27.91
CA SER A 659 12.88 2.09 -28.54
C SER A 659 14.25 1.90 -29.19
N GLY A 660 15.03 0.93 -28.70
CA GLY A 660 16.26 0.45 -29.33
C GLY A 660 17.54 1.16 -28.90
N ASP A 661 17.48 2.03 -27.91
CA ASP A 661 18.65 2.72 -27.31
C ASP A 661 19.50 1.82 -26.39
N GLY A 662 18.93 0.70 -25.92
CA GLY A 662 19.57 -0.23 -25.00
C GLY A 662 19.21 -0.04 -23.52
N ASP A 663 18.29 0.89 -23.20
CA ASP A 663 17.86 1.22 -21.84
C ASP A 663 16.60 0.48 -21.37
N GLY A 664 16.03 -0.37 -22.23
CA GLY A 664 15.06 -1.38 -21.81
C GLY A 664 13.87 -1.54 -22.75
N ILE A 665 13.68 -0.66 -23.73
CA ILE A 665 12.63 -0.86 -24.75
C ILE A 665 13.27 -1.49 -26.00
N PRO A 666 13.03 -2.78 -26.29
CA PRO A 666 13.66 -3.46 -27.41
C PRO A 666 12.97 -3.12 -28.75
N GLY A 667 13.73 -3.26 -29.84
CA GLY A 667 13.23 -3.08 -31.20
C GLY A 667 13.54 -1.71 -31.77
N ALA A 668 13.25 -1.52 -33.06
CA ALA A 668 13.45 -0.23 -33.72
C ALA A 668 12.26 0.71 -33.46
N PRO A 669 12.49 2.03 -33.38
CA PRO A 669 11.42 3.02 -33.26
C PRO A 669 10.49 2.96 -34.48
N GLY A 670 9.19 3.06 -34.23
CA GLY A 670 8.15 3.01 -35.27
C GLY A 670 7.23 4.21 -35.20
N ALA A 671 6.77 4.68 -36.37
CA ALA A 671 5.91 5.85 -36.43
C ALA A 671 4.54 5.58 -35.75
N GLY A 672 4.08 6.52 -34.93
CA GLY A 672 2.79 6.46 -34.25
C GLY A 672 2.71 5.46 -33.09
N GLN A 673 3.85 4.94 -32.60
CA GLN A 673 3.87 4.04 -31.45
C GLN A 673 3.54 4.74 -30.13
N ARG A 674 3.82 6.05 -30.06
CA ARG A 674 3.55 6.95 -28.93
C ARG A 674 3.95 6.39 -27.55
N LEU A 675 5.17 5.86 -27.46
CA LEU A 675 5.77 5.45 -26.19
C LEU A 675 5.72 6.62 -25.19
N GLY A 676 5.38 6.35 -23.94
CA GLY A 676 5.17 7.41 -22.93
C GLY A 676 3.72 7.88 -22.81
N SER A 677 2.79 7.37 -23.64
CA SER A 677 1.34 7.59 -23.43
C SER A 677 0.79 6.91 -22.17
N SER A 678 1.53 5.94 -21.61
CA SER A 678 1.16 5.18 -20.40
C SER A 678 2.43 4.86 -19.63
N ILE A 679 2.53 5.39 -18.41
CA ILE A 679 3.63 5.15 -17.50
C ILE A 679 3.11 5.00 -16.06
N HIS A 680 3.71 4.10 -15.30
CA HIS A 680 3.39 3.93 -13.88
C HIS A 680 4.60 3.40 -13.11
N PHE A 681 5.00 4.13 -12.07
CA PHE A 681 6.02 3.63 -11.14
C PHE A 681 5.41 2.75 -10.06
N THR A 682 6.12 1.66 -9.75
CA THR A 682 6.00 0.95 -8.47
C THR A 682 7.32 1.03 -7.70
N GLY A 683 7.38 0.41 -6.53
CA GLY A 683 8.63 0.32 -5.79
C GLY A 683 9.72 -0.53 -6.46
N THR A 684 9.36 -1.33 -7.47
CA THR A 684 10.23 -2.33 -8.10
C THR A 684 10.47 -2.07 -9.59
N HIS A 685 9.53 -1.42 -10.29
CA HIS A 685 9.59 -1.20 -11.73
C HIS A 685 9.04 0.16 -12.16
N LEU A 686 9.44 0.61 -13.34
CA LEU A 686 8.67 1.51 -14.18
C LEU A 686 7.93 0.68 -15.24
N TYR A 687 6.61 0.69 -15.19
CA TYR A 687 5.79 0.15 -16.26
C TYR A 687 5.64 1.19 -17.36
N VAL A 688 5.95 0.80 -18.60
CA VAL A 688 5.86 1.66 -19.78
C VAL A 688 4.99 0.97 -20.83
N GLY A 689 3.82 1.54 -21.09
CA GLY A 689 2.88 1.09 -22.10
C GLY A 689 3.22 1.62 -23.48
N MET A 690 3.01 0.77 -24.49
CA MET A 690 3.02 1.15 -25.90
C MET A 690 1.73 0.63 -26.54
N PRO A 691 0.56 1.25 -26.26
CA PRO A 691 -0.72 0.73 -26.73
C PRO A 691 -0.85 0.68 -28.26
N TYR A 692 -0.17 1.58 -28.98
CA TYR A 692 -0.25 1.70 -30.44
C TYR A 692 0.90 0.98 -31.17
N GLY A 693 1.63 0.10 -30.48
CA GLY A 693 2.79 -0.60 -31.02
C GLY A 693 3.40 -1.63 -30.05
N PRO A 694 4.57 -2.22 -30.35
CA PRO A 694 5.16 -2.29 -31.67
C PRO A 694 4.39 -3.25 -32.60
N THR A 695 3.40 -3.97 -32.07
CA THR A 695 2.43 -4.76 -32.83
C THR A 695 1.10 -4.02 -32.90
N SER A 696 0.19 -4.49 -33.77
CA SER A 696 -1.16 -3.92 -33.90
C SER A 696 -2.06 -4.12 -32.67
N THR A 697 -1.55 -4.79 -31.63
CA THR A 697 -2.31 -5.12 -30.41
C THR A 697 -1.81 -4.35 -29.20
N GLY A 698 -0.63 -3.71 -29.26
CA GLY A 698 0.01 -3.09 -28.11
C GLY A 698 0.99 -3.98 -27.33
N ALA A 699 1.75 -3.38 -26.42
CA ALA A 699 2.66 -4.04 -25.48
C ALA A 699 2.81 -3.23 -24.17
N LEU A 700 3.24 -3.92 -23.11
CA LEU A 700 3.67 -3.31 -21.84
C LEU A 700 5.08 -3.80 -21.48
N TYR A 701 5.94 -2.89 -21.07
CA TYR A 701 7.31 -3.16 -20.62
C TYR A 701 7.43 -2.86 -19.13
N ALA A 702 7.85 -3.83 -18.33
CA ALA A 702 8.21 -3.61 -16.93
C ALA A 702 9.73 -3.46 -16.83
N LEU A 703 10.19 -2.22 -16.65
CA LEU A 703 11.60 -1.87 -16.55
C LEU A 703 12.04 -1.94 -15.09
N PRO A 704 13.01 -2.78 -14.72
CA PRO A 704 13.53 -2.82 -13.35
C PRO A 704 14.11 -1.46 -12.93
N MET A 705 14.15 -1.17 -11.63
CA MET A 705 14.71 0.11 -11.13
C MET A 705 16.13 0.44 -11.62
N SER A 706 16.94 -0.57 -11.95
CA SER A 706 18.27 -0.39 -12.53
C SER A 706 18.25 0.23 -13.93
N ASN A 707 17.23 -0.06 -14.73
CA ASN A 707 17.06 0.51 -16.07
C ASN A 707 16.66 1.99 -16.04
N VAL A 708 16.16 2.48 -14.90
CA VAL A 708 15.66 3.86 -14.74
C VAL A 708 16.50 4.66 -13.74
N THR A 709 17.70 4.16 -13.41
CA THR A 709 18.63 4.82 -12.51
C THR A 709 19.96 5.02 -13.21
N LEU A 710 20.37 6.27 -13.37
CA LEU A 710 21.64 6.63 -14.00
C LEU A 710 22.82 5.91 -13.34
N GLY A 711 23.72 5.37 -14.17
CA GLY A 711 24.93 4.66 -13.71
C GLY A 711 24.71 3.23 -13.22
N GLN A 712 23.48 2.72 -13.19
CA GLN A 712 23.20 1.31 -12.92
C GLN A 712 23.20 0.49 -14.22
N PRO A 713 23.57 -0.80 -14.17
CA PRO A 713 23.53 -1.66 -15.35
C PRO A 713 22.08 -1.94 -15.77
N ASN A 714 21.82 -1.86 -17.07
CA ASN A 714 20.52 -2.25 -17.63
C ASN A 714 20.30 -3.76 -17.49
N ALA A 715 19.10 -4.13 -17.11
CA ALA A 715 18.60 -5.49 -17.09
C ALA A 715 17.60 -5.71 -18.23
N GLU A 716 17.37 -6.97 -18.58
CA GLU A 716 16.32 -7.33 -19.54
C GLU A 716 14.94 -7.00 -18.94
N PRO A 717 14.07 -6.26 -19.66
CA PRO A 717 12.73 -5.95 -19.19
C PRO A 717 11.85 -7.19 -19.19
N THR A 718 10.82 -7.21 -18.34
CA THR A 718 9.70 -8.13 -18.56
C THR A 718 8.76 -7.53 -19.60
N VAL A 719 8.38 -8.31 -20.61
CA VAL A 719 7.55 -7.83 -21.73
C VAL A 719 6.22 -8.58 -21.74
N TYR A 720 5.12 -7.85 -21.55
CA TYR A 720 3.77 -8.39 -21.66
C TYR A 720 3.19 -8.05 -23.02
N ARG A 721 2.75 -9.07 -23.75
CA ARG A 721 2.18 -8.93 -25.10
C ARG A 721 1.03 -9.92 -25.30
N PRO A 722 -0.09 -9.51 -25.93
CA PRO A 722 -1.12 -10.43 -26.38
C PRO A 722 -0.54 -11.60 -27.17
N GLY A 723 -0.95 -12.83 -26.84
CA GLY A 723 -0.49 -14.07 -27.45
C GLY A 723 0.79 -14.66 -26.85
N GLN A 724 1.34 -14.07 -25.79
CA GLN A 724 2.52 -14.55 -25.07
C GLN A 724 2.23 -14.74 -23.58
N GLY A 725 2.97 -15.64 -22.91
CA GLY A 725 2.89 -15.80 -21.45
C GLY A 725 1.52 -16.22 -20.91
N GLY A 726 0.64 -16.80 -21.74
CA GLY A 726 -0.74 -17.14 -21.38
C GLY A 726 -1.76 -16.01 -21.63
N LEU A 727 -1.33 -14.84 -22.10
CA LEU A 727 -2.24 -13.77 -22.53
C LEU A 727 -2.94 -14.17 -23.83
N PRO A 728 -4.26 -13.94 -23.96
CA PRO A 728 -4.98 -14.07 -25.22
C PRO A 728 -4.33 -13.26 -26.34
N SER A 729 -4.43 -13.72 -27.59
CA SER A 729 -3.82 -13.05 -28.76
C SER A 729 -4.63 -11.86 -29.29
N SER A 730 -5.82 -11.62 -28.74
CA SER A 730 -6.68 -10.49 -29.10
C SER A 730 -6.25 -9.22 -28.37
N GLY A 731 -6.45 -8.07 -29.01
CA GLY A 731 -6.23 -6.77 -28.40
C GLY A 731 -6.22 -5.66 -29.44
N THR A 732 -6.25 -4.42 -29.00
CA THR A 732 -6.24 -3.24 -29.89
C THR A 732 -5.32 -2.15 -29.37
N ALA A 733 -5.33 -1.91 -28.06
CA ALA A 733 -4.53 -0.92 -27.36
C ALA A 733 -3.97 -1.49 -26.03
N PHE A 734 -3.47 -2.73 -26.03
CA PHE A 734 -2.93 -3.36 -24.83
C PHE A 734 -1.75 -2.57 -24.25
N GLY A 735 -1.78 -2.30 -22.94
CA GLY A 735 -0.80 -1.46 -22.27
C GLY A 735 -1.23 0.01 -22.17
N TYR A 736 -2.49 0.32 -22.46
CA TYR A 736 -3.04 1.68 -22.34
C TYR A 736 -2.96 2.23 -20.90
N ALA A 737 -3.08 1.36 -19.90
CA ALA A 737 -2.82 1.65 -18.50
C ALA A 737 -2.30 0.38 -17.81
N ALA A 738 -1.50 0.54 -16.76
CA ALA A 738 -1.03 -0.56 -15.93
C ALA A 738 -0.95 -0.18 -14.44
N ARG A 739 -1.24 -1.12 -13.55
CA ARG A 739 -1.20 -0.98 -12.08
C ARG A 739 -0.76 -2.26 -11.40
#